data_AF-A0AAW0S4A9-F1
#
_entry.id   AF-A0AAW0S4A9-F1
#
_cell.length_a   1.000
_cell.length_b   1.000
_cell.length_c   1.000
_cell.angle_alpha   90.00
_cell.angle_beta   90.00
_cell.angle_gamma   90.00
#
_symmetry.space_group_name_H-M   'P 1'
#
loop_
_entity.id
_entity.type
_entity.pdbx_description
1 polymer ?
#
loop_
_entity_poly.entity_id
_entity_poly.type
_entity_poly.pdbx_seq_one_letter_code
_entity_poly.pdbx_strand_id
1 'polypeptide(L)'
;MFYLVSIVLLVLLPCAVVAFLTSRPRDFPRNVPVIPLWLQAYNQIFGQSRIAFYNTKVRPQAEKHGAVAVWQGSCWSIVISRPDYLAQVFKDSNKDLEKSGIWSRVPRSNGGLLFGENIIDSDGQLHADFCNILKPALLQRFAIDFMRSESCSLANRLHQEQQLDVFDVGISIDSLIWRWAVTIYSHYFMDIDEWPLSFEQTSAQKITALQSSSWMARAMVIFNVAFSLPWRPASYSKAAAIIQQLEDTLVDIAESRNFPASGTKELKMVHHLVRARHSGKLSDFHYRSNLKQLLVAGHENVEAALQSAMFNLAVHVDIQEQLHGEVMKMLPSDYSAADLDRLPLLAAVIYETLRLYPPLGTLTNRRTVKPMQLGSEILLPTGTMVGWNVLAVQTDPQVWGESAREFDPFRWGHDIDSIKSMARSSQARGCFVPFSLHSRRCLGSTFAQLELKVALCELVAASAQWARMLSRARRPIATTAISGQRLQPTASASRHVQCQYRNIGTTSANRATLAETSWAAPPAEEKRGPQTLTEKIIQDHAVGLPAGKTVRSGSFVSVKPWRLLTHDNTAAVMGKVLKWPDFKGLKDPKQMVFAIDHDVQNKSETNLKKYKMIEAFAEQNDVAFYPAGHGISHQVMIEELFVWPGKLCVGSDSHSTSYSALGAGGFSVVRTDAAGIWATGQTWFQVPPVAKVNFTGVLPPGVAGKDVIVALCGLFQSDVLNHAVEFSGSEETMASIPIDDRISISNMCTEWGALTGLFPVDKTLERWLRYKATEAAMFPERNTIERITHEKVDELYANPPRADPNAQYAKQLYINLSTVSPYVSGPNSVKISTPLNELAPKKIKVDKAYIVSCTNSRASDLAAAAKVFKDAAKANGGKIPKIADGVKLYIAAASAREQEAAEDAGDWQALLEAGSIELPAACGPCIGMGAGLLEPGEVGISASNRNFKGRMGSRDALAYLSSPEVVAASALNGFISGTDAYTVPEDYKGVEHGYGTGAPETTESQLGSVLEQLESLIDRVESSAGGDESAQGGTQILSGFPEKISGEIVFCDMDNLDTDNIYAGKYTYQDDLTKETMAQVCMENYDPAFRHVAKPNDILVSGYNFGCGSSREQAATALLAKQIPLVVSGSFGSIFSRNSINNGLLGLEVPRLVERLRAVFTDKVTTRRTGWTLTWDVARSVVQVQEGEGGEQWEEKVGEFPANLQEIIAKGGLEKWIMDQMAKE
;
A
#
# COMPACT_ATOMS: atom_id res chain seq x y z
N MET A 1 25.57 -52.92 -27.73
CA MET A 1 24.23 -53.27 -28.24
C MET A 1 23.20 -53.42 -27.11
N PHE A 2 23.45 -54.24 -26.08
CA PHE A 2 22.56 -54.39 -24.91
C PHE A 2 22.23 -53.07 -24.18
N TYR A 3 23.22 -52.19 -23.95
CA TYR A 3 22.98 -50.87 -23.33
C TYR A 3 22.06 -49.95 -24.14
N LEU A 4 22.17 -49.98 -25.48
CA LEU A 4 21.34 -49.17 -26.36
C LEU A 4 19.88 -49.68 -26.36
N VAL A 5 19.70 -51.01 -26.38
CA VAL A 5 18.39 -51.66 -26.28
C VAL A 5 17.73 -51.38 -24.92
N SER A 6 18.50 -51.41 -23.83
CA SER A 6 18.00 -51.07 -22.50
C SER A 6 17.58 -49.60 -22.39
N ILE A 7 18.33 -48.66 -22.95
CA ILE A 7 17.97 -47.23 -22.97
C ILE A 7 16.73 -46.98 -23.83
N VAL A 8 16.66 -47.63 -25.00
CA VAL A 8 15.50 -47.55 -25.90
C VAL A 8 14.26 -48.13 -25.22
N LEU A 9 14.36 -49.26 -24.53
CA LEU A 9 13.26 -49.83 -23.75
C LEU A 9 12.88 -48.97 -22.53
N LEU A 10 13.85 -48.35 -21.85
CA LEU A 10 13.62 -47.43 -20.72
C LEU A 10 12.85 -46.16 -21.12
N VAL A 11 12.93 -45.73 -22.38
CA VAL A 11 12.23 -44.54 -22.88
C VAL A 11 10.97 -44.88 -23.67
N LEU A 12 11.03 -45.86 -24.58
CA LEU A 12 9.90 -46.21 -25.44
C LEU A 12 8.80 -46.95 -24.69
N LEU A 13 9.12 -47.78 -23.68
CA LEU A 13 8.09 -48.51 -22.93
C LEU A 13 7.20 -47.55 -22.12
N PRO A 14 7.72 -46.58 -21.33
CA PRO A 14 6.88 -45.57 -20.69
C PRO A 14 6.10 -44.71 -21.69
N CYS A 15 6.71 -44.29 -22.81
CA CYS A 15 6.01 -43.52 -23.84
C CYS A 15 4.87 -44.33 -24.49
N ALA A 16 5.07 -45.62 -24.76
CA ALA A 16 4.05 -46.51 -25.29
C ALA A 16 2.92 -46.78 -24.28
N VAL A 17 3.26 -46.93 -23.00
CA VAL A 17 2.27 -47.07 -21.91
C VAL A 17 1.44 -45.80 -21.76
N VAL A 18 2.07 -44.62 -21.75
CA VAL A 18 1.35 -43.34 -21.71
C VAL A 18 0.48 -43.16 -22.95
N ALA A 19 0.99 -43.45 -24.15
CA ALA A 19 0.22 -43.38 -25.38
C ALA A 19 -0.98 -44.35 -25.37
N PHE A 20 -0.80 -45.57 -24.86
CA PHE A 20 -1.88 -46.55 -24.71
C PHE A 20 -2.94 -46.07 -23.71
N LEU A 21 -2.54 -45.63 -22.51
CA LEU A 21 -3.44 -45.19 -21.45
C LEU A 21 -4.21 -43.90 -21.78
N THR A 22 -3.72 -43.12 -22.73
CA THR A 22 -4.31 -41.84 -23.13
C THR A 22 -5.07 -41.89 -24.46
N SER A 23 -4.85 -42.95 -25.24
CA SER A 23 -5.57 -43.17 -26.48
C SER A 23 -7.07 -43.33 -26.23
N ARG A 24 -7.89 -42.88 -27.19
CA ARG A 24 -9.34 -43.10 -27.11
C ARG A 24 -9.64 -44.60 -27.21
N PRO A 25 -10.61 -45.12 -26.43
CA PRO A 25 -11.15 -46.45 -26.66
C PRO A 25 -11.58 -46.63 -28.12
N ARG A 26 -11.37 -47.82 -28.68
CA ARG A 26 -11.65 -48.09 -30.11
C ARG A 26 -13.12 -47.95 -30.47
N ASP A 27 -13.98 -48.20 -29.50
CA ASP A 27 -15.44 -48.14 -29.52
C ASP A 27 -16.00 -46.76 -29.13
N PHE A 28 -15.15 -45.79 -28.79
CA PHE A 28 -15.58 -44.46 -28.38
C PHE A 28 -16.33 -43.73 -29.52
N PRO A 29 -17.41 -42.97 -29.22
CA PRO A 29 -18.26 -42.36 -30.26
C PRO A 29 -17.47 -41.49 -31.25
N ARG A 30 -17.62 -41.76 -32.55
CA ARG A 30 -16.89 -41.03 -33.63
C ARG A 30 -17.58 -39.75 -34.08
N ASN A 31 -18.88 -39.64 -33.86
CA ASN A 31 -19.71 -38.50 -34.21
C ASN A 31 -19.74 -37.40 -33.14
N VAL A 32 -19.03 -37.59 -32.02
CA VAL A 32 -18.87 -36.57 -30.98
C VAL A 32 -17.54 -35.84 -31.17
N PRO A 33 -17.52 -34.50 -31.22
CA PRO A 33 -16.27 -33.73 -31.31
C PRO A 33 -15.40 -33.98 -30.09
N VAL A 34 -14.08 -34.05 -30.31
CA VAL A 34 -13.12 -34.38 -29.25
C VAL A 34 -12.15 -33.23 -29.08
N ILE A 35 -12.02 -32.74 -27.84
CA ILE A 35 -10.97 -31.79 -27.51
C ILE A 35 -9.66 -32.57 -27.37
N PRO A 36 -8.59 -32.24 -28.10
CA PRO A 36 -7.35 -32.99 -28.04
C PRO A 36 -6.75 -33.04 -26.62
N LEU A 37 -6.28 -34.21 -26.19
CA LEU A 37 -5.70 -34.36 -24.85
C LEU A 37 -4.49 -33.45 -24.64
N TRP A 38 -3.59 -33.34 -25.63
CA TRP A 38 -2.41 -32.49 -25.52
C TRP A 38 -2.79 -31.03 -25.29
N LEU A 39 -3.90 -30.56 -25.87
CA LEU A 39 -4.38 -29.19 -25.72
C LEU A 39 -4.97 -28.98 -24.31
N GLN A 40 -5.70 -29.96 -23.80
CA GLN A 40 -6.22 -29.95 -22.42
C GLN A 40 -5.08 -30.02 -21.40
N ALA A 41 -4.10 -30.90 -21.63
CA ALA A 41 -2.91 -31.05 -20.80
C ALA A 41 -2.04 -29.79 -20.81
N TYR A 42 -1.83 -29.20 -21.99
CA TYR A 42 -1.12 -27.92 -22.13
C TYR A 42 -1.84 -26.82 -21.36
N ASN A 43 -3.17 -26.71 -21.48
CA ASN A 43 -3.91 -25.70 -20.71
C ASN A 43 -3.84 -25.95 -19.20
N GLN A 44 -3.92 -27.22 -18.79
CA GLN A 44 -3.86 -27.61 -17.38
C GLN A 44 -2.48 -27.35 -16.75
N ILE A 45 -1.39 -27.49 -17.50
CA ILE A 45 -0.03 -27.28 -17.00
C ILE A 45 0.40 -25.81 -17.15
N PHE A 46 0.14 -25.20 -18.31
CA PHE A 46 0.73 -23.92 -18.76
C PHE A 46 -0.28 -22.83 -19.15
N GLY A 47 -1.59 -23.13 -19.27
CA GLY A 47 -2.56 -22.25 -19.95
C GLY A 47 -3.45 -21.37 -19.05
N GLN A 48 -4.41 -20.70 -19.70
CA GLN A 48 -5.31 -19.67 -19.17
C GLN A 48 -6.32 -20.19 -18.12
N SER A 49 -7.07 -19.26 -17.49
CA SER A 49 -8.24 -19.57 -16.63
C SER A 49 -9.14 -20.67 -17.22
N ARG A 50 -9.61 -21.60 -16.38
CA ARG A 50 -10.49 -22.74 -16.77
C ARG A 50 -11.73 -22.28 -17.55
N ILE A 51 -12.28 -21.12 -17.22
CA ILE A 51 -13.45 -20.52 -17.87
C ILE A 51 -13.10 -20.04 -19.29
N ALA A 52 -11.92 -19.43 -19.46
CA ALA A 52 -11.46 -18.95 -20.77
C ALA A 52 -11.22 -20.13 -21.74
N PHE A 53 -10.59 -21.20 -21.26
CA PHE A 53 -10.42 -22.43 -22.06
C PHE A 53 -11.77 -23.05 -22.45
N TYR A 54 -12.70 -23.13 -21.50
CA TYR A 54 -14.05 -23.62 -21.76
C TYR A 54 -14.73 -22.78 -22.85
N ASN A 55 -14.80 -21.46 -22.68
CA ASN A 55 -15.49 -20.57 -23.62
C ASN A 55 -14.88 -20.58 -25.03
N THR A 56 -13.56 -20.73 -25.16
CA THR A 56 -12.87 -20.65 -26.45
C THR A 56 -12.75 -21.98 -27.17
N LYS A 57 -12.64 -23.11 -26.45
CA LYS A 57 -12.34 -24.42 -27.04
C LYS A 57 -13.46 -25.45 -26.86
N VAL A 58 -14.11 -25.48 -25.70
CA VAL A 58 -15.11 -26.52 -25.36
C VAL A 58 -16.51 -26.08 -25.76
N ARG A 59 -16.91 -24.87 -25.36
CA ARG A 59 -18.25 -24.30 -25.57
C ARG A 59 -18.68 -24.28 -27.05
N PRO A 60 -17.86 -23.84 -28.03
CA PRO A 60 -18.31 -23.80 -29.42
C PRO A 60 -18.62 -25.19 -29.99
N GLN A 61 -17.89 -26.21 -29.54
CA GLN A 61 -18.14 -27.60 -29.94
C GLN A 61 -19.38 -28.14 -29.22
N ALA A 62 -19.53 -27.83 -27.93
CA ALA A 62 -20.67 -28.23 -27.13
C ALA A 62 -21.99 -27.60 -27.61
N GLU A 63 -22.02 -26.31 -27.95
CA GLU A 63 -23.22 -25.62 -28.48
C GLU A 63 -23.59 -26.10 -29.89
N LYS A 64 -22.59 -26.42 -30.72
CA LYS A 64 -22.82 -26.92 -32.08
C LYS A 64 -23.30 -28.38 -32.13
N HIS A 65 -22.71 -29.25 -31.33
CA HIS A 65 -22.92 -30.70 -31.41
C HIS A 65 -23.74 -31.28 -30.26
N GLY A 66 -24.07 -30.48 -29.23
CA GLY A 66 -24.87 -30.91 -28.07
C GLY A 66 -24.13 -31.82 -27.06
N ALA A 67 -22.99 -32.36 -27.45
CA ALA A 67 -22.07 -33.11 -26.59
C ALA A 67 -20.62 -32.97 -27.09
N VAL A 68 -19.65 -33.08 -26.18
CA VAL A 68 -18.23 -32.99 -26.49
C VAL A 68 -17.43 -33.97 -25.64
N ALA A 69 -16.43 -34.61 -26.25
CA ALA A 69 -15.52 -35.49 -25.54
C ALA A 69 -14.33 -34.70 -24.98
N VAL A 70 -14.09 -34.85 -23.68
CA VAL A 70 -13.00 -34.20 -22.94
C VAL A 70 -12.28 -35.22 -22.07
N TRP A 71 -11.07 -34.87 -21.66
CA TRP A 71 -10.27 -35.68 -20.75
C TRP A 71 -10.42 -35.13 -19.34
N GLN A 72 -11.09 -35.87 -18.46
CA GLN A 72 -11.36 -35.44 -17.09
C GLN A 72 -11.29 -36.62 -16.14
N GLY A 73 -10.63 -36.45 -14.98
CA GLY A 73 -10.45 -37.54 -14.01
C GLY A 73 -9.62 -38.71 -14.57
N SER A 74 -8.67 -38.39 -15.46
CA SER A 74 -7.80 -39.32 -16.19
C SER A 74 -8.51 -40.36 -17.05
N CYS A 75 -9.67 -40.00 -17.60
CA CYS A 75 -10.38 -40.81 -18.58
C CYS A 75 -11.11 -39.92 -19.59
N TRP A 76 -11.40 -40.48 -20.76
CA TRP A 76 -12.27 -39.84 -21.74
C TRP A 76 -13.71 -39.82 -21.24
N SER A 77 -14.28 -38.63 -21.16
CA SER A 77 -15.64 -38.38 -20.69
C SER A 77 -16.43 -37.60 -21.74
N ILE A 78 -17.72 -37.92 -21.87
CA ILE A 78 -18.68 -37.18 -22.69
C ILE A 78 -19.35 -36.13 -21.82
N VAL A 79 -19.18 -34.86 -22.15
CA VAL A 79 -19.85 -33.74 -21.49
C VAL A 79 -21.00 -33.26 -22.37
N ILE A 80 -22.20 -33.31 -21.80
CA ILE A 80 -23.46 -32.93 -22.44
C ILE A 80 -23.75 -31.45 -22.21
N SER A 81 -24.25 -30.79 -23.24
CA SER A 81 -24.68 -29.39 -23.24
C SER A 81 -26.09 -29.20 -23.81
N ARG A 82 -26.66 -30.19 -24.52
CA ARG A 82 -28.02 -30.11 -25.05
C ARG A 82 -29.07 -30.48 -23.97
N PRO A 83 -30.15 -29.68 -23.80
CA PRO A 83 -31.14 -29.94 -22.74
C PRO A 83 -31.89 -31.27 -22.85
N ASP A 84 -32.25 -31.70 -24.07
CA ASP A 84 -32.97 -32.96 -24.30
C ASP A 84 -32.12 -34.18 -23.92
N TYR A 85 -30.83 -34.17 -24.26
CA TYR A 85 -29.86 -35.18 -23.86
C TYR A 85 -29.69 -35.20 -22.33
N LEU A 86 -29.64 -34.03 -21.71
CA LEU A 86 -29.53 -33.94 -20.26
C LEU A 86 -30.79 -34.42 -19.54
N ALA A 87 -31.97 -34.05 -20.02
CA ALA A 87 -33.24 -34.54 -19.50
C ALA A 87 -33.34 -36.07 -19.61
N GLN A 88 -32.90 -36.64 -20.73
CA GLN A 88 -32.78 -38.09 -20.92
C GLN A 88 -31.83 -38.71 -19.89
N VAL A 89 -30.62 -38.16 -19.72
CA VAL A 89 -29.64 -38.65 -18.73
C VAL A 89 -30.20 -38.65 -17.31
N PHE A 90 -30.94 -37.60 -16.89
CA PHE A 90 -31.57 -37.60 -15.58
C PHE A 90 -32.71 -38.61 -15.44
N LYS A 91 -33.50 -38.81 -16.50
CA LYS A 91 -34.59 -39.79 -16.53
C LYS A 91 -34.07 -41.23 -16.46
N ASP A 92 -32.97 -41.50 -17.16
CA ASP A 92 -32.37 -42.83 -17.28
C ASP A 92 -31.29 -43.11 -16.21
N SER A 93 -31.02 -42.13 -15.33
CA SER A 93 -29.96 -42.15 -14.31
C SER A 93 -30.04 -43.29 -13.28
N ASN A 94 -31.12 -44.08 -13.29
CA ASN A 94 -31.34 -45.22 -12.39
C ASN A 94 -31.54 -46.55 -13.15
N LYS A 95 -31.39 -46.56 -14.48
CA LYS A 95 -31.59 -47.74 -15.34
C LYS A 95 -30.34 -48.09 -16.12
N ASP A 96 -29.73 -47.09 -16.76
CA ASP A 96 -28.69 -47.28 -17.79
C ASP A 96 -27.37 -46.59 -17.40
N LEU A 97 -27.38 -45.81 -16.32
CA LEU A 97 -26.24 -45.10 -15.76
C LEU A 97 -26.09 -45.42 -14.26
N GLU A 98 -24.85 -45.51 -13.79
CA GLU A 98 -24.47 -45.53 -12.37
C GLU A 98 -23.72 -44.26 -12.00
N LYS A 99 -23.75 -43.86 -10.72
CA LYS A 99 -22.86 -42.81 -10.23
C LYS A 99 -21.41 -43.30 -10.10
N SER A 100 -20.48 -42.45 -10.54
CA SER A 100 -19.04 -42.68 -10.36
C SER A 100 -18.38 -41.38 -9.86
N GLY A 101 -18.33 -41.27 -8.53
CA GLY A 101 -17.72 -40.16 -7.82
C GLY A 101 -16.21 -40.05 -7.96
N ILE A 102 -15.62 -39.02 -7.38
CA ILE A 102 -14.15 -38.81 -7.41
C ILE A 102 -13.43 -39.95 -6.69
N TRP A 103 -13.95 -40.42 -5.56
CA TRP A 103 -13.39 -41.55 -4.81
C TRP A 103 -13.30 -42.83 -5.64
N SER A 104 -14.36 -43.18 -6.37
CA SER A 104 -14.37 -44.38 -7.22
C SER A 104 -13.35 -44.33 -8.36
N ARG A 105 -13.08 -43.14 -8.89
CA ARG A 105 -12.18 -42.94 -10.04
C ARG A 105 -10.73 -42.76 -9.63
N VAL A 106 -10.52 -42.01 -8.55
CA VAL A 106 -9.19 -41.58 -8.10
C VAL A 106 -9.15 -41.53 -6.56
N PRO A 107 -9.21 -42.67 -5.86
CA PRO A 107 -9.37 -42.71 -4.40
C PRO A 107 -8.19 -42.07 -3.66
N ARG A 108 -6.99 -42.15 -4.25
CA ARG A 108 -5.77 -41.55 -3.70
C ARG A 108 -5.63 -40.05 -4.01
N SER A 109 -6.59 -39.48 -4.77
CA SER A 109 -6.63 -38.04 -5.03
C SER A 109 -7.02 -37.26 -3.77
N ASN A 110 -6.59 -36.00 -3.60
CA ASN A 110 -7.04 -35.17 -2.48
C ASN A 110 -8.55 -34.86 -2.58
N GLY A 111 -9.12 -34.81 -3.78
CA GLY A 111 -10.58 -34.79 -3.96
C GLY A 111 -11.23 -36.10 -3.47
N GLY A 112 -10.60 -37.25 -3.71
CA GLY A 112 -11.01 -38.53 -3.16
C GLY A 112 -10.95 -38.55 -1.63
N LEU A 113 -9.87 -38.04 -1.05
CA LEU A 113 -9.72 -37.92 0.41
C LEU A 113 -10.72 -36.94 1.01
N LEU A 114 -11.01 -35.82 0.36
CA LEU A 114 -11.94 -34.80 0.86
C LEU A 114 -13.39 -35.31 0.84
N PHE A 115 -13.83 -35.91 -0.26
CA PHE A 115 -15.24 -36.25 -0.46
C PHE A 115 -15.59 -37.70 -0.11
N GLY A 116 -14.64 -38.63 -0.21
CA GLY A 116 -14.87 -40.06 0.03
C GLY A 116 -16.05 -40.63 -0.77
N GLU A 117 -16.75 -41.61 -0.20
CA GLU A 117 -18.02 -42.11 -0.75
C GLU A 117 -19.18 -41.55 0.06
N ASN A 118 -20.00 -40.70 -0.57
CA ASN A 118 -20.97 -39.84 0.09
C ASN A 118 -22.33 -39.83 -0.63
N ILE A 119 -23.32 -39.14 -0.07
CA ILE A 119 -24.67 -39.03 -0.64
C ILE A 119 -24.76 -38.51 -2.08
N ILE A 120 -23.84 -37.64 -2.50
CA ILE A 120 -23.84 -37.06 -3.84
C ILE A 120 -23.35 -38.09 -4.86
N ASP A 121 -22.37 -38.91 -4.48
CA ASP A 121 -21.66 -39.83 -5.37
C ASP A 121 -22.11 -41.29 -5.28
N SER A 122 -22.95 -41.64 -4.30
CA SER A 122 -23.48 -43.00 -4.14
C SER A 122 -24.73 -43.29 -4.98
N ASP A 123 -24.94 -44.58 -5.25
CA ASP A 123 -26.06 -45.13 -6.00
C ASP A 123 -26.73 -46.33 -5.28
N GLY A 124 -27.84 -46.83 -5.81
CA GLY A 124 -28.54 -48.02 -5.33
C GLY A 124 -28.98 -47.94 -3.87
N GLN A 125 -28.82 -49.06 -3.15
CA GLN A 125 -29.22 -49.18 -1.74
C GLN A 125 -28.44 -48.21 -0.83
N LEU A 126 -27.14 -48.03 -1.06
CA LEU A 126 -26.30 -47.13 -0.25
C LEU A 126 -26.80 -45.69 -0.29
N HIS A 127 -27.22 -45.22 -1.46
CA HIS A 127 -27.83 -43.91 -1.61
C HIS A 127 -29.19 -43.80 -0.91
N ALA A 128 -30.00 -44.86 -0.98
CA ALA A 128 -31.28 -44.92 -0.27
C ALA A 128 -31.08 -44.83 1.25
N ASP A 129 -30.07 -45.51 1.78
CA ASP A 129 -29.73 -45.49 3.20
C ASP A 129 -29.29 -44.09 3.66
N PHE A 130 -28.37 -43.44 2.93
CA PHE A 130 -27.99 -42.05 3.22
C PHE A 130 -29.20 -41.10 3.16
N CYS A 131 -30.06 -41.24 2.15
CA CYS A 131 -31.28 -40.45 2.03
C CYS A 131 -32.21 -40.65 3.22
N ASN A 132 -32.41 -41.89 3.67
CA ASN A 132 -33.27 -42.20 4.81
C ASN A 132 -32.74 -41.60 6.11
N ILE A 133 -31.41 -41.54 6.28
CA ILE A 133 -30.76 -40.92 7.43
C ILE A 133 -30.93 -39.40 7.40
N LEU A 134 -30.71 -38.76 6.25
CA LEU A 134 -30.54 -37.31 6.15
C LEU A 134 -31.82 -36.53 5.83
N LYS A 135 -32.79 -37.12 5.13
CA LYS A 135 -34.05 -36.45 4.75
C LYS A 135 -34.80 -35.80 5.93
N PRO A 136 -34.93 -36.43 7.12
CA PRO A 136 -35.62 -35.81 8.24
C PRO A 136 -35.03 -34.46 8.65
N ALA A 137 -33.71 -34.33 8.64
CA ALA A 137 -33.01 -33.09 9.00
C ALA A 137 -32.95 -32.07 7.86
N LEU A 138 -32.83 -32.52 6.61
CA LEU A 138 -32.68 -31.62 5.45
C LEU A 138 -34.02 -31.06 4.91
N LEU A 139 -35.13 -31.78 5.12
CA LEU A 139 -36.46 -31.42 4.60
C LEU A 139 -37.41 -30.90 5.69
N GLN A 140 -36.90 -30.62 6.88
CA GLN A 140 -37.68 -30.00 7.94
C GLN A 140 -38.06 -28.55 7.60
N ARG A 141 -38.98 -27.98 8.38
CA ARG A 141 -39.25 -26.53 8.32
C ARG A 141 -38.20 -25.82 9.17
N PHE A 142 -37.64 -24.75 8.62
CA PHE A 142 -36.62 -23.96 9.28
C PHE A 142 -37.22 -22.65 9.77
N ALA A 143 -37.04 -22.33 11.05
CA ALA A 143 -37.27 -20.98 11.56
C ALA A 143 -36.24 -20.05 10.92
N ILE A 144 -36.61 -18.81 10.60
CA ILE A 144 -35.72 -17.88 9.89
C ILE A 144 -35.08 -16.83 10.79
N ASP A 145 -35.45 -16.74 12.07
CA ASP A 145 -35.01 -15.66 12.96
C ASP A 145 -33.48 -15.58 13.09
N PHE A 146 -32.82 -16.73 13.28
CA PHE A 146 -31.36 -16.80 13.33
C PHE A 146 -30.72 -16.39 11.99
N MET A 147 -31.25 -16.91 10.89
CA MET A 147 -30.79 -16.59 9.53
C MET A 147 -30.95 -15.10 9.21
N ARG A 148 -32.04 -14.48 9.66
CA ARG A 148 -32.31 -13.04 9.53
C ARG A 148 -31.33 -12.23 10.36
N SER A 149 -31.14 -12.60 11.63
CA SER A 149 -30.17 -11.94 12.53
C SER A 149 -28.76 -11.95 11.93
N GLU A 150 -28.29 -13.10 11.46
CA GLU A 150 -26.95 -13.21 10.85
C GLU A 150 -26.85 -12.47 9.52
N SER A 151 -27.91 -12.43 8.72
CA SER A 151 -27.93 -11.69 7.45
C SER A 151 -27.97 -10.17 7.66
N CYS A 152 -28.70 -9.70 8.68
CA CYS A 152 -28.66 -8.31 9.13
C CYS A 152 -27.28 -7.95 9.68
N SER A 153 -26.66 -8.84 10.46
CA SER A 153 -25.29 -8.68 10.93
C SER A 153 -24.26 -8.66 9.79
N LEU A 154 -24.47 -9.43 8.73
CA LEU A 154 -23.68 -9.34 7.51
C LEU A 154 -23.85 -7.96 6.84
N ALA A 155 -25.08 -7.48 6.67
CA ALA A 155 -25.35 -6.15 6.10
C ALA A 155 -24.67 -5.02 6.93
N ASN A 156 -24.79 -5.09 8.25
CA ASN A 156 -24.15 -4.13 9.16
C ASN A 156 -22.63 -4.19 9.09
N ARG A 157 -22.04 -5.39 9.02
CA ARG A 157 -20.58 -5.56 8.86
C ARG A 157 -20.09 -5.04 7.52
N LEU A 158 -20.82 -5.30 6.43
CA LEU A 158 -20.53 -4.72 5.13
C LEU A 158 -20.60 -3.19 5.18
N HIS A 159 -21.62 -2.63 5.84
CA HIS A 159 -21.72 -1.18 6.02
C HIS A 159 -20.58 -0.61 6.88
N GLN A 160 -20.20 -1.28 7.97
CA GLN A 160 -19.08 -0.88 8.82
C GLN A 160 -17.76 -0.91 8.06
N GLU A 161 -17.48 -1.98 7.32
CA GLU A 161 -16.28 -2.09 6.50
C GLU A 161 -16.26 -1.02 5.40
N GLN A 162 -17.41 -0.68 4.80
CA GLN A 162 -17.51 0.43 3.84
C GLN A 162 -17.30 1.79 4.50
N GLN A 163 -17.80 2.01 5.72
CA GLN A 163 -17.58 3.24 6.49
C GLN A 163 -16.12 3.39 6.93
N LEU A 164 -15.42 2.27 7.11
CA LEU A 164 -13.99 2.22 7.37
C LEU A 164 -13.16 2.33 6.09
N ASP A 165 -13.75 2.09 4.91
CA ASP A 165 -13.15 2.31 3.60
C ASP A 165 -13.21 3.80 3.21
N VAL A 166 -12.13 4.51 3.55
CA VAL A 166 -11.99 5.97 3.39
C VAL A 166 -11.89 6.41 1.90
N PHE A 167 -11.86 5.47 0.95
CA PHE A 167 -11.53 5.75 -0.46
C PHE A 167 -12.62 5.37 -1.48
N ASP A 168 -13.77 4.87 -1.05
CA ASP A 168 -14.86 4.46 -1.94
C ASP A 168 -14.41 3.43 -3.01
N VAL A 169 -13.40 2.61 -2.66
CA VAL A 169 -12.80 1.59 -3.55
C VAL A 169 -13.54 0.25 -3.49
N GLY A 170 -14.50 0.13 -2.57
CA GLY A 170 -15.34 -1.05 -2.40
C GLY A 170 -14.64 -2.12 -1.58
N ILE A 171 -15.41 -2.81 -0.76
CA ILE A 171 -14.89 -3.76 0.22
C ILE A 171 -14.77 -5.19 -0.32
N SER A 172 -13.79 -5.94 0.18
CA SER A 172 -13.67 -7.38 -0.09
C SER A 172 -14.71 -8.16 0.70
N ILE A 173 -15.65 -8.81 -0.01
CA ILE A 173 -16.79 -9.50 0.61
C ILE A 173 -16.56 -11.00 0.91
N ASP A 174 -15.48 -11.60 0.39
CA ASP A 174 -15.27 -13.06 0.41
C ASP A 174 -15.27 -13.67 1.81
N SER A 175 -14.47 -13.13 2.74
CA SER A 175 -14.39 -13.63 4.11
C SER A 175 -15.66 -13.41 4.92
N LEU A 176 -16.35 -12.28 4.68
CA LEU A 176 -17.58 -11.91 5.37
C LEU A 176 -18.74 -12.82 4.97
N ILE A 177 -18.90 -13.05 3.66
CA ILE A 177 -19.93 -13.96 3.14
C ILE A 177 -19.63 -15.40 3.52
N TRP A 178 -18.35 -15.83 3.46
CA TRP A 178 -17.97 -17.16 3.94
C TRP A 178 -18.34 -17.35 5.42
N ARG A 179 -18.00 -16.39 6.29
CA ARG A 179 -18.30 -16.46 7.73
C ARG A 179 -19.81 -16.50 7.98
N TRP A 180 -20.59 -15.75 7.22
CA TRP A 180 -22.05 -15.80 7.25
C TRP A 180 -22.57 -17.20 6.86
N ALA A 181 -22.13 -17.73 5.71
CA ALA A 181 -22.61 -19.02 5.19
C ALA A 181 -22.25 -20.19 6.11
N VAL A 182 -21.01 -20.24 6.62
CA VAL A 182 -20.58 -21.32 7.51
C VAL A 182 -21.28 -21.25 8.87
N THR A 183 -21.56 -20.05 9.39
CA THR A 183 -22.28 -19.85 10.66
C THR A 183 -23.73 -20.35 10.56
N ILE A 184 -24.44 -20.02 9.48
CA ILE A 184 -25.81 -20.49 9.27
C ILE A 184 -25.84 -22.01 9.13
N TYR A 185 -25.01 -22.57 8.24
CA TYR A 185 -24.94 -24.02 8.06
C TYR A 185 -24.63 -24.74 9.39
N SER A 186 -23.67 -24.21 10.14
CA SER A 186 -23.24 -24.70 11.45
C SER A 186 -24.39 -24.75 12.45
N HIS A 187 -25.17 -23.67 12.54
CA HIS A 187 -26.30 -23.59 13.45
C HIS A 187 -27.40 -24.60 13.08
N TYR A 188 -27.82 -24.67 11.82
CA TYR A 188 -28.98 -25.49 11.42
C TYR A 188 -28.67 -26.99 11.28
N PHE A 189 -27.43 -27.37 10.93
CA PHE A 189 -27.12 -28.77 10.60
C PHE A 189 -26.07 -29.42 11.49
N MET A 190 -25.13 -28.65 12.02
CA MET A 190 -24.01 -29.16 12.82
C MET A 190 -24.19 -28.95 14.33
N ASP A 191 -25.22 -28.19 14.72
CA ASP A 191 -25.48 -27.77 16.10
C ASP A 191 -24.44 -26.79 16.67
N ILE A 192 -23.60 -26.19 15.82
CA ILE A 192 -22.42 -25.40 16.23
C ILE A 192 -22.80 -23.92 16.35
N ASP A 193 -22.56 -23.34 17.51
CA ASP A 193 -22.78 -21.90 17.75
C ASP A 193 -21.65 -21.04 17.17
N GLU A 194 -20.40 -21.46 17.34
CA GLU A 194 -19.22 -20.75 16.80
C GLU A 194 -18.31 -21.68 15.99
N TRP A 195 -18.04 -21.29 14.74
CA TRP A 195 -17.17 -22.07 13.85
C TRP A 195 -15.68 -21.92 14.23
N PRO A 196 -14.96 -23.03 14.52
CA PRO A 196 -13.62 -22.98 15.11
C PRO A 196 -12.46 -22.96 14.10
N LEU A 197 -12.73 -23.16 12.81
CA LEU A 197 -11.70 -23.24 11.78
C LEU A 197 -11.64 -21.96 10.94
N SER A 198 -10.46 -21.62 10.43
CA SER A 198 -10.29 -20.47 9.53
C SER A 198 -10.86 -20.76 8.13
N PHE A 199 -10.98 -19.69 7.33
CA PHE A 199 -11.39 -19.78 5.93
C PHE A 199 -10.47 -20.70 5.11
N GLU A 200 -9.15 -20.60 5.30
CA GLU A 200 -8.14 -21.42 4.61
C GLU A 200 -8.24 -22.91 4.96
N GLN A 201 -8.70 -23.23 6.17
CA GLN A 201 -8.84 -24.60 6.67
C GLN A 201 -10.15 -25.26 6.22
N THR A 202 -11.14 -24.46 5.83
CA THR A 202 -12.50 -24.95 5.52
C THR A 202 -12.81 -24.92 4.01
N SER A 203 -12.21 -24.00 3.25
CA SER A 203 -12.51 -23.82 1.81
C SER A 203 -11.94 -24.93 0.93
N ALA A 204 -12.80 -25.78 0.39
CA ALA A 204 -12.48 -26.81 -0.59
C ALA A 204 -11.86 -26.23 -1.85
N GLN A 205 -12.29 -25.03 -2.28
CA GLN A 205 -11.67 -24.33 -3.41
C GLN A 205 -10.20 -23.98 -3.12
N LYS A 206 -9.87 -23.43 -1.94
CA LYS A 206 -8.47 -23.14 -1.56
C LYS A 206 -7.65 -24.42 -1.36
N ILE A 207 -8.21 -25.44 -0.71
CA ILE A 207 -7.58 -26.76 -0.50
C ILE A 207 -7.25 -27.43 -1.85
N THR A 208 -8.13 -27.32 -2.83
CA THR A 208 -7.90 -27.83 -4.19
C THR A 208 -7.01 -26.90 -5.03
N ALA A 209 -6.99 -25.59 -4.78
CA ALA A 209 -6.07 -24.64 -5.41
C ALA A 209 -4.60 -24.91 -5.05
N LEU A 210 -4.31 -25.38 -3.83
CA LEU A 210 -2.97 -25.83 -3.44
C LEU A 210 -2.42 -26.92 -4.37
N GLN A 211 -3.28 -27.73 -4.98
CA GLN A 211 -2.90 -28.78 -5.95
C GLN A 211 -2.56 -28.20 -7.33
N SER A 212 -2.80 -26.90 -7.52
CA SER A 212 -2.51 -26.14 -8.74
C SER A 212 -1.25 -25.27 -8.59
N SER A 213 -0.54 -25.37 -7.47
CA SER A 213 0.60 -24.50 -7.11
C SER A 213 1.89 -24.78 -7.87
N SER A 214 2.07 -25.98 -8.42
CA SER A 214 3.26 -26.34 -9.21
C SER A 214 2.89 -27.09 -10.48
N TRP A 215 3.73 -27.00 -11.50
CA TRP A 215 3.52 -27.70 -12.77
C TRP A 215 3.47 -29.23 -12.56
N MET A 216 4.25 -29.77 -11.62
CA MET A 216 4.22 -31.20 -11.26
C MET A 216 2.88 -31.59 -10.65
N ALA A 217 2.35 -30.79 -9.72
CA ALA A 217 1.04 -31.04 -9.11
C ALA A 217 -0.10 -30.93 -10.15
N ARG A 218 -0.01 -29.96 -11.08
CA ARG A 218 -0.93 -29.83 -12.23
C ARG A 218 -0.87 -31.03 -13.17
N ALA A 219 0.32 -31.56 -13.44
CA ALA A 219 0.52 -32.74 -14.26
C ALA A 219 -0.02 -34.03 -13.61
N MET A 220 0.09 -34.16 -12.28
CA MET A 220 -0.43 -35.33 -11.55
C MET A 220 -1.96 -35.49 -11.69
N VAL A 221 -2.72 -34.40 -11.77
CA VAL A 221 -4.19 -34.44 -11.92
C VAL A 221 -4.64 -34.97 -13.29
N ILE A 222 -3.74 -34.96 -14.29
CA ILE A 222 -4.03 -35.44 -15.65
C ILE A 222 -3.95 -36.98 -15.72
N PHE A 223 -3.13 -37.62 -14.87
CA PHE A 223 -2.82 -39.04 -14.94
C PHE A 223 -2.95 -39.76 -13.59
N ASN A 224 -4.00 -40.58 -13.44
CA ASN A 224 -4.30 -41.28 -12.19
C ASN A 224 -3.16 -42.16 -11.66
N VAL A 225 -2.34 -42.72 -12.55
CA VAL A 225 -1.19 -43.56 -12.16
C VAL A 225 -0.20 -42.79 -11.28
N ALA A 226 -0.14 -41.46 -11.42
CA ALA A 226 0.74 -40.61 -10.63
C ALA A 226 0.38 -40.61 -9.14
N PHE A 227 -0.90 -40.81 -8.77
CA PHE A 227 -1.32 -40.89 -7.37
C PHE A 227 -0.93 -42.21 -6.67
N SER A 228 -0.47 -43.19 -7.45
CA SER A 228 0.05 -44.47 -6.96
C SER A 228 1.57 -44.48 -6.81
N LEU A 229 2.25 -43.41 -7.21
CA LEU A 229 3.69 -43.27 -7.01
C LEU A 229 3.99 -43.05 -5.51
N PRO A 230 5.09 -43.61 -4.99
CA PRO A 230 5.48 -43.45 -3.59
C PRO A 230 5.92 -42.02 -3.24
N TRP A 231 6.23 -41.18 -4.24
CA TRP A 231 6.60 -39.78 -4.08
C TRP A 231 5.41 -38.86 -4.39
N ARG A 232 5.13 -37.92 -3.49
CA ARG A 232 4.09 -36.87 -3.64
C ARG A 232 4.70 -35.47 -3.51
N PRO A 233 4.28 -34.47 -4.31
CA PRO A 233 4.68 -33.08 -4.15
C PRO A 233 4.29 -32.55 -2.77
N ALA A 234 5.10 -31.65 -2.20
CA ALA A 234 4.86 -31.07 -0.88
C ALA A 234 3.48 -30.37 -0.77
N SER A 235 3.06 -29.69 -1.83
CA SER A 235 1.74 -29.05 -1.91
C SER A 235 0.57 -30.02 -1.79
N TYR A 236 0.76 -31.23 -2.31
CA TYR A 236 -0.22 -32.29 -2.25
C TYR A 236 -0.35 -32.88 -0.84
N SER A 237 0.80 -33.12 -0.19
CA SER A 237 0.84 -33.56 1.22
C SER A 237 0.29 -32.51 2.17
N LYS A 238 0.56 -31.22 1.92
CA LYS A 238 -0.02 -30.11 2.69
C LYS A 238 -1.54 -30.07 2.59
N ALA A 239 -2.10 -30.21 1.39
CA ALA A 239 -3.55 -30.27 1.20
C ALA A 239 -4.16 -31.52 1.87
N ALA A 240 -3.49 -32.68 1.81
CA ALA A 240 -3.93 -33.88 2.53
C ALA A 240 -3.94 -33.68 4.06
N ALA A 241 -2.95 -32.98 4.62
CA ALA A 241 -2.89 -32.66 6.05
C ALA A 241 -4.02 -31.73 6.48
N ILE A 242 -4.35 -30.71 5.67
CA ILE A 242 -5.50 -29.81 5.94
C ILE A 242 -6.81 -30.60 5.89
N ILE A 243 -6.99 -31.49 4.91
CA ILE A 243 -8.18 -32.36 4.81
C ILE A 243 -8.29 -33.26 6.05
N GLN A 244 -7.19 -33.82 6.53
CA GLN A 244 -7.18 -34.64 7.73
C GLN A 244 -7.55 -33.81 8.96
N GLN A 245 -6.96 -32.62 9.13
CA GLN A 245 -7.29 -31.71 10.21
C GLN A 245 -8.77 -31.32 10.22
N LEU A 246 -9.34 -31.03 9.05
CA LEU A 246 -10.77 -30.75 8.88
C LEU A 246 -11.61 -31.95 9.28
N GLU A 247 -11.26 -33.16 8.82
CA GLU A 247 -11.97 -34.38 9.18
C GLU A 247 -11.97 -34.63 10.69
N ASP A 248 -10.80 -34.58 11.30
CA ASP A 248 -10.63 -34.87 12.73
C ASP A 248 -11.42 -33.86 13.56
N THR A 249 -11.32 -32.58 13.22
CA THR A 249 -12.08 -31.51 13.89
C THR A 249 -13.59 -31.73 13.75
N LEU A 250 -14.08 -32.11 12.56
CA LEU A 250 -15.51 -32.37 12.35
C LEU A 250 -16.01 -33.56 13.16
N VAL A 251 -15.21 -34.62 13.25
CA VAL A 251 -15.55 -35.79 14.06
C VAL A 251 -15.53 -35.42 15.54
N ASP A 252 -14.51 -34.72 16.02
CA ASP A 252 -14.42 -34.29 17.41
C ASP A 252 -15.63 -33.41 17.80
N ILE A 253 -16.02 -32.47 16.94
CA ILE A 253 -17.20 -31.63 17.16
C ILE A 253 -18.48 -32.46 17.16
N ALA A 254 -18.64 -33.38 16.22
CA ALA A 254 -19.85 -34.20 16.11
C ALA A 254 -20.00 -35.20 17.27
N GLU A 255 -18.90 -35.74 17.78
CA GLU A 255 -18.89 -36.78 18.82
C GLU A 255 -18.83 -36.21 20.26
N SER A 256 -18.30 -34.99 20.45
CA SER A 256 -18.18 -34.38 21.78
C SER A 256 -19.48 -33.84 22.38
N ARG A 257 -20.61 -33.95 21.66
CA ARG A 257 -21.87 -33.28 22.00
C ARG A 257 -22.87 -34.20 22.70
N ASN A 258 -23.55 -33.64 23.70
CA ASN A 258 -24.63 -34.33 24.39
C ASN A 258 -25.86 -34.42 23.48
N PHE A 259 -26.14 -35.63 22.98
CA PHE A 259 -27.25 -35.86 22.07
C PHE A 259 -28.61 -35.65 22.77
N PRO A 260 -29.54 -34.90 22.16
CA PRO A 260 -30.93 -34.89 22.59
C PRO A 260 -31.49 -36.32 22.63
N ALA A 261 -32.38 -36.63 23.57
CA ALA A 261 -33.02 -37.94 23.64
C ALA A 261 -33.79 -38.29 22.34
N SER A 262 -33.93 -39.57 22.02
CA SER A 262 -34.73 -40.04 20.88
C SER A 262 -36.18 -39.55 21.01
N GLY A 263 -36.72 -38.88 19.98
CA GLY A 263 -38.09 -38.33 19.97
C GLY A 263 -38.21 -36.81 20.16
N THR A 264 -37.09 -36.10 20.35
CA THR A 264 -37.05 -34.63 20.30
C THR A 264 -37.30 -34.12 18.88
N LYS A 265 -38.11 -33.05 18.73
CA LYS A 265 -38.56 -32.50 17.44
C LYS A 265 -37.48 -31.75 16.64
N GLU A 266 -36.28 -31.54 17.22
CA GLU A 266 -35.23 -30.64 16.68
C GLU A 266 -33.91 -31.36 16.40
N LEU A 267 -33.98 -32.59 15.87
CA LEU A 267 -32.75 -33.32 15.53
C LEU A 267 -32.11 -32.76 14.26
N LYS A 268 -30.96 -32.13 14.43
CA LYS A 268 -30.10 -31.64 13.35
C LYS A 268 -29.39 -32.78 12.62
N MET A 269 -28.87 -32.49 11.43
CA MET A 269 -28.26 -33.46 10.52
C MET A 269 -27.12 -34.26 11.17
N VAL A 270 -26.25 -33.60 11.95
CA VAL A 270 -25.15 -34.26 12.67
C VAL A 270 -25.66 -35.37 13.62
N HIS A 271 -26.79 -35.15 14.30
CA HIS A 271 -27.37 -36.14 15.21
C HIS A 271 -27.84 -37.39 14.47
N HIS A 272 -28.37 -37.23 13.26
CA HIS A 272 -28.78 -38.35 12.42
C HIS A 272 -27.57 -39.18 11.95
N LEU A 273 -26.48 -38.51 11.56
CA LEU A 273 -25.24 -39.16 11.13
C LEU A 273 -24.57 -39.95 12.27
N VAL A 274 -24.44 -39.33 13.45
CA VAL A 274 -23.83 -39.97 14.62
C VAL A 274 -24.65 -41.18 15.08
N ARG A 275 -25.99 -41.04 15.18
CA ARG A 275 -26.87 -42.17 15.54
C ARG A 275 -26.80 -43.30 14.53
N ALA A 276 -26.75 -43.00 13.24
CA ALA A 276 -26.62 -44.01 12.20
C ALA A 276 -25.29 -44.77 12.32
N ARG A 277 -24.18 -44.09 12.64
CA ARG A 277 -22.87 -44.69 12.92
C ARG A 277 -22.94 -45.61 14.14
N HIS A 278 -23.43 -45.12 15.28
CA HIS A 278 -23.55 -45.94 16.51
C HIS A 278 -24.47 -47.14 16.36
N SER A 279 -25.56 -47.02 15.58
CA SER A 279 -26.47 -48.15 15.33
C SER A 279 -25.95 -49.14 14.28
N GLY A 280 -24.74 -48.93 13.73
CA GLY A 280 -24.16 -49.75 12.67
C GLY A 280 -24.83 -49.62 11.30
N LYS A 281 -25.72 -48.63 11.12
CA LYS A 281 -26.41 -48.33 9.85
C LYS A 281 -25.52 -47.54 8.88
N LEU A 282 -24.46 -46.92 9.39
CA LEU A 282 -23.49 -46.16 8.62
C LEU A 282 -22.07 -46.59 9.03
N SER A 283 -21.22 -46.94 8.07
CA SER A 283 -19.82 -47.25 8.36
C SER A 283 -19.06 -45.99 8.80
N ASP A 284 -17.94 -46.15 9.51
CA ASP A 284 -17.08 -45.02 9.90
C ASP A 284 -16.60 -44.21 8.68
N PHE A 285 -16.20 -44.93 7.63
CA PHE A 285 -15.76 -44.32 6.38
C PHE A 285 -16.88 -43.49 5.74
N HIS A 286 -18.10 -44.01 5.65
CA HIS A 286 -19.24 -43.30 5.08
C HIS A 286 -19.69 -42.14 5.96
N TYR A 287 -19.59 -42.26 7.29
CA TYR A 287 -19.86 -41.19 8.23
C TYR A 287 -18.92 -39.99 8.01
N ARG A 288 -17.60 -40.22 8.04
CA ARG A 288 -16.58 -39.19 7.81
C ARG A 288 -16.70 -38.54 6.43
N SER A 289 -16.98 -39.36 5.41
CA SER A 289 -17.19 -38.89 4.03
C SER A 289 -18.39 -37.95 3.93
N ASN A 290 -19.52 -38.32 4.56
CA ASN A 290 -20.72 -37.48 4.54
C ASN A 290 -20.56 -36.20 5.38
N LEU A 291 -19.87 -36.23 6.54
CA LEU A 291 -19.60 -35.04 7.34
C LEU A 291 -18.89 -33.94 6.53
N LYS A 292 -17.76 -34.29 5.87
CA LYS A 292 -16.99 -33.36 5.04
C LYS A 292 -17.78 -32.90 3.81
N GLN A 293 -18.41 -33.85 3.09
CA GLN A 293 -19.13 -33.52 1.86
C GLN A 293 -20.32 -32.60 2.13
N LEU A 294 -21.08 -32.83 3.21
CA LEU A 294 -22.25 -32.02 3.53
C LEU A 294 -21.85 -30.62 3.99
N LEU A 295 -20.75 -30.48 4.73
CA LEU A 295 -20.20 -29.17 5.06
C LEU A 295 -19.86 -28.38 3.78
N VAL A 296 -19.01 -28.93 2.92
CA VAL A 296 -18.57 -28.26 1.69
C VAL A 296 -19.76 -27.94 0.78
N ALA A 297 -20.67 -28.90 0.60
CA ALA A 297 -21.84 -28.69 -0.27
C ALA A 297 -22.87 -27.72 0.33
N GLY A 298 -22.91 -27.59 1.66
CA GLY A 298 -23.90 -26.81 2.38
C GLY A 298 -23.60 -25.31 2.40
N HIS A 299 -22.35 -24.91 2.68
CA HIS A 299 -22.01 -23.48 2.80
C HIS A 299 -21.40 -22.88 1.52
N GLU A 300 -20.41 -23.52 0.90
CA GLU A 300 -19.66 -22.92 -0.23
C GLU A 300 -20.54 -22.66 -1.47
N ASN A 301 -21.52 -23.54 -1.71
CA ASN A 301 -22.43 -23.37 -2.85
C ASN A 301 -23.36 -22.15 -2.67
N VAL A 302 -23.74 -21.87 -1.43
CA VAL A 302 -24.63 -20.74 -1.09
C VAL A 302 -23.85 -19.45 -1.03
N GLU A 303 -22.63 -19.48 -0.46
CA GLU A 303 -21.63 -18.40 -0.55
C GLU A 303 -21.44 -17.94 -2.00
N ALA A 304 -21.11 -18.86 -2.91
CA ALA A 304 -20.88 -18.53 -4.31
C ALA A 304 -22.13 -18.00 -5.03
N ALA A 305 -23.32 -18.53 -4.69
CA ALA A 305 -24.59 -18.05 -5.24
C ALA A 305 -24.93 -16.64 -4.75
N LEU A 306 -24.71 -16.34 -3.46
CA LEU A 306 -24.95 -15.02 -2.89
C LEU A 306 -23.98 -13.99 -3.48
N GLN A 307 -22.69 -14.31 -3.56
CA GLN A 307 -21.69 -13.47 -4.24
C GLN A 307 -22.09 -13.16 -5.68
N SER A 308 -22.57 -14.16 -6.42
CA SER A 308 -23.02 -13.99 -7.81
C SER A 308 -24.28 -13.12 -7.91
N ALA A 309 -25.23 -13.27 -6.97
CA ALA A 309 -26.43 -12.46 -6.91
C ALA A 309 -26.09 -10.99 -6.60
N MET A 310 -25.24 -10.78 -5.59
CA MET A 310 -24.72 -9.45 -5.24
C MET A 310 -24.01 -8.81 -6.44
N PHE A 311 -23.17 -9.57 -7.15
CA PHE A 311 -22.51 -9.08 -8.36
C PHE A 311 -23.49 -8.68 -9.46
N ASN A 312 -24.52 -9.47 -9.75
CA ASN A 312 -25.52 -9.11 -10.77
C ASN A 312 -26.29 -7.86 -10.35
N LEU A 313 -26.72 -7.77 -9.09
CA LEU A 313 -27.40 -6.58 -8.58
C LEU A 313 -26.48 -5.35 -8.56
N ALA A 314 -25.17 -5.53 -8.37
CA ALA A 314 -24.18 -4.47 -8.43
C ALA A 314 -23.98 -3.93 -9.85
N VAL A 315 -24.14 -4.79 -10.87
CA VAL A 315 -24.09 -4.41 -12.28
C VAL A 315 -25.41 -3.77 -12.73
N HIS A 316 -26.53 -4.22 -12.16
CA HIS A 316 -27.89 -3.83 -12.53
C HIS A 316 -28.59 -3.09 -11.37
N VAL A 317 -28.12 -1.88 -11.08
CA VAL A 317 -28.58 -1.07 -9.95
C VAL A 317 -30.08 -0.73 -10.05
N ASP A 318 -30.60 -0.59 -11.26
CA ASP A 318 -32.03 -0.40 -11.55
C ASP A 318 -32.90 -1.58 -11.06
N ILE A 319 -32.39 -2.80 -11.19
CA ILE A 319 -33.04 -4.02 -10.70
C ILE A 319 -32.92 -4.10 -9.17
N GLN A 320 -31.77 -3.69 -8.62
CA GLN A 320 -31.53 -3.62 -7.18
C GLN A 320 -32.52 -2.66 -6.50
N GLU A 321 -32.75 -1.48 -7.08
CA GLU A 321 -33.75 -0.51 -6.61
C GLU A 321 -35.18 -1.05 -6.65
N GLN A 322 -35.56 -1.70 -7.75
CA GLN A 322 -36.88 -2.33 -7.85
C GLN A 322 -37.07 -3.45 -6.83
N LEU A 323 -36.01 -4.22 -6.57
CA LEU A 323 -36.03 -5.28 -5.56
C LEU A 323 -36.13 -4.70 -4.15
N HIS A 324 -35.40 -3.64 -3.83
CA HIS A 324 -35.55 -2.90 -2.58
C HIS A 324 -37.00 -2.39 -2.41
N GLY A 325 -37.56 -1.77 -3.45
CA GLY A 325 -38.95 -1.29 -3.44
C GLY A 325 -39.98 -2.41 -3.23
N GLU A 326 -39.78 -3.58 -3.85
CA GLU A 326 -40.61 -4.76 -3.62
C GLU A 326 -40.54 -5.22 -2.14
N VAL A 327 -39.33 -5.38 -1.61
CA VAL A 327 -39.07 -5.83 -0.24
C VAL A 327 -39.72 -4.87 0.78
N MET A 328 -39.46 -3.56 0.66
CA MET A 328 -39.98 -2.56 1.59
C MET A 328 -41.50 -2.41 1.52
N LYS A 329 -42.13 -2.69 0.37
CA LYS A 329 -43.58 -2.57 0.19
C LYS A 329 -44.35 -3.81 0.65
N MET A 330 -43.78 -4.99 0.44
CA MET A 330 -44.51 -6.26 0.58
C MET A 330 -44.16 -7.05 1.84
N LEU A 331 -43.00 -6.82 2.47
CA LEU A 331 -42.62 -7.51 3.71
C LEU A 331 -42.88 -6.63 4.96
N PRO A 332 -43.54 -7.18 6.00
CA PRO A 332 -43.57 -6.56 7.32
C PRO A 332 -42.21 -6.71 8.03
N SER A 333 -41.97 -5.92 9.09
CA SER A 333 -40.73 -5.96 9.87
C SER A 333 -40.44 -7.32 10.53
N ASP A 334 -41.48 -8.11 10.80
CA ASP A 334 -41.45 -9.44 11.43
C ASP A 334 -41.85 -10.56 10.45
N TYR A 335 -41.48 -10.43 9.18
CA TYR A 335 -41.87 -11.39 8.14
C TYR A 335 -41.46 -12.84 8.42
N SER A 336 -42.25 -13.78 7.89
CA SER A 336 -42.05 -15.21 7.96
C SER A 336 -41.50 -15.78 6.65
N ALA A 337 -41.07 -17.05 6.66
CA ALA A 337 -40.62 -17.74 5.45
C ALA A 337 -41.70 -17.78 4.34
N ALA A 338 -42.98 -17.77 4.71
CA ALA A 338 -44.09 -17.79 3.75
C ALA A 338 -44.27 -16.45 3.03
N ASP A 339 -43.86 -15.35 3.64
CA ASP A 339 -43.96 -14.01 3.04
C ASP A 339 -42.93 -13.84 1.92
N LEU A 340 -41.73 -14.42 2.08
CA LEU A 340 -40.68 -14.47 1.06
C LEU A 340 -41.08 -15.23 -0.22
N ASP A 341 -42.10 -16.09 -0.16
CA ASP A 341 -42.61 -16.85 -1.31
C ASP A 341 -43.58 -16.04 -2.18
N ARG A 342 -43.94 -14.82 -1.74
CA ARG A 342 -44.85 -13.90 -2.43
C ARG A 342 -44.14 -12.79 -3.20
N LEU A 343 -42.82 -12.69 -3.10
CA LEU A 343 -42.00 -11.66 -3.74
C LEU A 343 -41.58 -12.11 -5.15
N PRO A 344 -42.24 -11.63 -6.24
CA PRO A 344 -41.92 -12.06 -7.59
C PRO A 344 -40.51 -11.66 -8.04
N LEU A 345 -40.07 -10.42 -7.85
CA LEU A 345 -38.77 -9.96 -8.33
C LEU A 345 -37.62 -10.63 -7.57
N LEU A 346 -37.73 -10.83 -6.26
CA LEU A 346 -36.76 -11.61 -5.50
C LEU A 346 -36.60 -13.03 -6.06
N ALA A 347 -37.71 -13.71 -6.35
CA ALA A 347 -37.68 -15.06 -6.91
C ALA A 347 -37.04 -15.08 -8.31
N ALA A 348 -37.38 -14.09 -9.15
CA ALA A 348 -36.82 -13.93 -10.48
C ALA A 348 -35.29 -13.67 -10.46
N VAL A 349 -34.81 -12.78 -9.59
CA VAL A 349 -33.39 -12.47 -9.41
C VAL A 349 -32.60 -13.71 -8.99
N ILE A 350 -33.13 -14.51 -8.07
CA ILE A 350 -32.49 -15.75 -7.63
C ILE A 350 -32.45 -16.78 -8.77
N TYR A 351 -33.56 -16.97 -9.49
CA TYR A 351 -33.58 -17.93 -10.61
C TYR A 351 -32.66 -17.51 -11.75
N GLU A 352 -32.61 -16.22 -12.08
CA GLU A 352 -31.72 -15.72 -13.12
C GLU A 352 -30.24 -15.78 -12.71
N THR A 353 -29.93 -15.48 -11.44
CA THR A 353 -28.57 -15.66 -10.91
C THR A 353 -28.15 -17.12 -11.00
N LEU A 354 -28.99 -18.05 -10.54
CA LEU A 354 -28.69 -19.49 -10.61
C LEU A 354 -28.61 -20.01 -12.06
N ARG A 355 -29.24 -19.32 -13.01
CA ARG A 355 -29.18 -19.64 -14.44
C ARG A 355 -27.81 -19.28 -15.03
N LEU A 356 -27.33 -18.06 -14.74
CA LEU A 356 -26.05 -17.56 -15.23
C LEU A 356 -24.84 -18.08 -14.43
N TYR A 357 -25.00 -18.27 -13.12
CA TYR A 357 -23.95 -18.65 -12.19
C TYR A 357 -24.42 -19.83 -11.31
N PRO A 358 -24.63 -21.02 -11.91
CA PRO A 358 -25.00 -22.20 -11.14
C PRO A 358 -23.87 -22.56 -10.16
N PRO A 359 -24.19 -22.89 -8.89
CA PRO A 359 -23.19 -23.25 -7.88
C PRO A 359 -22.26 -24.39 -8.32
N LEU A 360 -22.76 -25.30 -9.14
CA LEU A 360 -21.99 -26.37 -9.78
C LEU A 360 -22.01 -26.21 -11.31
N GLY A 361 -20.93 -25.66 -11.88
CA GLY A 361 -20.85 -25.39 -13.32
C GLY A 361 -20.66 -26.62 -14.21
N THR A 362 -19.95 -27.66 -13.75
CA THR A 362 -19.75 -28.92 -14.50
C THR A 362 -19.72 -30.10 -13.55
N LEU A 363 -20.47 -31.16 -13.89
CA LEU A 363 -20.49 -32.39 -13.11
C LEU A 363 -20.28 -33.59 -14.03
N THR A 364 -19.22 -34.35 -13.76
CA THR A 364 -18.88 -35.57 -14.51
C THR A 364 -18.80 -36.71 -13.51
N ASN A 365 -19.94 -37.35 -13.24
CA ASN A 365 -20.08 -38.39 -12.23
C ASN A 365 -21.08 -39.49 -12.62
N ARG A 366 -21.33 -39.70 -13.91
CA ARG A 366 -22.14 -40.82 -14.40
C ARG A 366 -21.31 -41.76 -15.25
N ARG A 367 -21.64 -43.04 -15.23
CA ARG A 367 -21.02 -44.07 -16.06
C ARG A 367 -22.08 -44.98 -16.63
N THR A 368 -22.01 -45.28 -17.93
CA THR A 368 -22.96 -46.20 -18.58
C THR A 368 -22.72 -47.64 -18.12
N VAL A 369 -23.76 -48.33 -17.66
CA VAL A 369 -23.66 -49.75 -17.24
C VAL A 369 -23.92 -50.73 -18.38
N LYS A 370 -24.57 -50.27 -19.44
CA LYS A 370 -24.80 -50.98 -20.71
C LYS A 370 -24.79 -49.96 -21.86
N PRO A 371 -24.73 -50.37 -23.13
CA PRO A 371 -24.77 -49.43 -24.25
C PRO A 371 -26.05 -48.59 -24.18
N MET A 372 -25.90 -47.27 -24.25
CA MET A 372 -26.99 -46.30 -24.10
C MET A 372 -27.04 -45.39 -25.33
N GLN A 373 -28.21 -45.29 -25.94
CA GLN A 373 -28.45 -44.37 -27.05
C GLN A 373 -28.82 -42.99 -26.50
N LEU A 374 -27.99 -41.97 -26.74
CA LEU A 374 -28.21 -40.58 -26.36
C LEU A 374 -28.76 -39.81 -27.57
N GLY A 375 -30.01 -39.38 -27.49
CA GLY A 375 -30.74 -38.88 -28.66
C GLY A 375 -30.80 -39.88 -29.81
N SER A 376 -31.01 -39.42 -31.05
CA SER A 376 -31.05 -40.29 -32.24
C SER A 376 -29.68 -40.63 -32.83
N GLU A 377 -28.61 -39.98 -32.38
CA GLU A 377 -27.34 -39.96 -33.13
C GLU A 377 -26.15 -40.55 -32.36
N ILE A 378 -26.10 -40.48 -31.02
CA ILE A 378 -24.89 -40.81 -30.25
C ILE A 378 -25.10 -42.12 -29.48
N LEU A 379 -24.40 -43.19 -29.86
CA LEU A 379 -24.36 -44.43 -29.10
C LEU A 379 -23.19 -44.40 -28.11
N LEU A 380 -23.49 -44.46 -26.81
CA LEU A 380 -22.51 -44.51 -25.73
C LEU A 380 -22.21 -45.98 -25.37
N PRO A 381 -20.97 -46.48 -25.52
CA PRO A 381 -20.59 -47.82 -25.10
C PRO A 381 -20.64 -48.01 -23.58
N THR A 382 -20.75 -49.25 -23.12
CA THR A 382 -20.62 -49.59 -21.69
C THR A 382 -19.32 -49.06 -21.08
N GLY A 383 -19.38 -48.56 -19.86
CA GLY A 383 -18.24 -47.99 -19.14
C GLY A 383 -17.87 -46.55 -19.52
N THR A 384 -18.58 -45.92 -20.46
CA THR A 384 -18.37 -44.51 -20.86
C THR A 384 -18.73 -43.57 -19.70
N MET A 385 -17.81 -42.65 -19.39
CA MET A 385 -18.07 -41.57 -18.44
C MET A 385 -18.92 -40.48 -19.09
N VAL A 386 -19.98 -40.09 -18.39
CA VAL A 386 -20.94 -39.08 -18.81
C VAL A 386 -21.01 -37.97 -17.75
N GLY A 387 -21.00 -36.74 -18.22
CA GLY A 387 -21.16 -35.55 -17.42
C GLY A 387 -21.95 -34.49 -18.18
N TRP A 388 -22.18 -33.36 -17.55
CA TRP A 388 -22.84 -32.22 -18.17
C TRP A 388 -22.27 -30.92 -17.65
N ASN A 389 -22.37 -29.89 -18.49
CA ASN A 389 -22.01 -28.53 -18.13
C ASN A 389 -23.30 -27.72 -17.93
N VAL A 390 -23.61 -27.42 -16.66
CA VAL A 390 -24.85 -26.72 -16.27
C VAL A 390 -24.86 -25.31 -16.86
N LEU A 391 -23.72 -24.62 -16.83
CA LEU A 391 -23.58 -23.28 -17.40
C LEU A 391 -23.90 -23.28 -18.90
N ALA A 392 -23.44 -24.28 -19.65
CA ALA A 392 -23.69 -24.41 -21.09
C ALA A 392 -25.19 -24.49 -21.39
N VAL A 393 -25.87 -25.40 -20.70
CA VAL A 393 -27.29 -25.69 -20.90
C VAL A 393 -28.14 -24.48 -20.54
N GLN A 394 -27.81 -23.83 -19.42
CA GLN A 394 -28.57 -22.70 -18.90
C GLN A 394 -28.29 -21.39 -19.64
N THR A 395 -27.22 -21.31 -20.44
CA THR A 395 -26.84 -20.12 -21.22
C THR A 395 -26.77 -20.38 -22.72
N ASP A 396 -27.40 -21.47 -23.19
CA ASP A 396 -27.47 -21.83 -24.60
C ASP A 396 -28.38 -20.84 -25.37
N PRO A 397 -27.84 -20.09 -26.35
CA PRO A 397 -28.64 -19.16 -27.15
C PRO A 397 -29.75 -19.83 -27.95
N GLN A 398 -29.62 -21.12 -28.28
CA GLN A 398 -30.68 -21.87 -28.99
C GLN A 398 -31.90 -22.14 -28.11
N VAL A 399 -31.73 -22.08 -26.79
CA VAL A 399 -32.77 -22.41 -25.80
C VAL A 399 -33.34 -21.14 -25.17
N TRP A 400 -32.47 -20.18 -24.85
CA TRP A 400 -32.79 -18.98 -24.07
C TRP A 400 -32.80 -17.69 -24.91
N GLY A 401 -32.56 -17.78 -26.23
CA GLY A 401 -32.52 -16.65 -27.15
C GLY A 401 -31.17 -15.93 -27.18
N GLU A 402 -31.06 -14.86 -27.97
CA GLU A 402 -29.78 -14.14 -28.13
C GLU A 402 -29.26 -13.54 -26.81
N SER A 403 -30.18 -13.09 -25.93
CA SER A 403 -29.86 -12.59 -24.59
C SER A 403 -29.59 -13.69 -23.55
N ALA A 404 -29.39 -14.95 -23.96
CA ALA A 404 -29.15 -16.09 -23.06
C ALA A 404 -27.99 -15.91 -22.07
N ARG A 405 -27.10 -14.94 -22.29
CA ARG A 405 -25.91 -14.69 -21.44
C ARG A 405 -26.00 -13.38 -20.67
N GLU A 406 -27.08 -12.65 -20.83
CA GLU A 406 -27.38 -11.41 -20.13
C GLU A 406 -28.23 -11.72 -18.89
N PHE A 407 -28.09 -10.89 -17.86
CA PHE A 407 -28.90 -10.98 -16.64
C PHE A 407 -30.22 -10.27 -16.88
N ASP A 408 -31.30 -11.05 -16.99
CA ASP A 408 -32.66 -10.56 -17.17
C ASP A 408 -33.64 -11.35 -16.28
N PRO A 409 -33.94 -10.84 -15.07
CA PRO A 409 -34.93 -11.46 -14.18
C PRO A 409 -36.33 -11.53 -14.79
N PHE A 410 -36.72 -10.57 -15.63
CA PHE A 410 -38.08 -10.50 -16.18
C PHE A 410 -38.37 -11.61 -17.19
N ARG A 411 -37.33 -12.29 -17.70
CA ARG A 411 -37.45 -13.52 -18.49
C ARG A 411 -38.29 -14.61 -17.82
N TRP A 412 -38.30 -14.64 -16.50
CA TRP A 412 -39.06 -15.63 -15.74
C TRP A 412 -40.56 -15.29 -15.68
N GLY A 413 -40.92 -14.01 -15.80
CA GLY A 413 -42.28 -13.50 -15.67
C GLY A 413 -42.34 -12.27 -14.77
N HIS A 414 -43.51 -11.64 -14.70
CA HIS A 414 -43.75 -10.43 -13.91
C HIS A 414 -44.54 -10.69 -12.61
N ASP A 415 -45.06 -11.90 -12.44
CA ASP A 415 -45.82 -12.32 -11.27
C ASP A 415 -45.34 -13.70 -10.79
N ILE A 416 -45.64 -14.03 -9.53
CA ILE A 416 -45.08 -15.22 -8.89
C ILE A 416 -45.53 -16.53 -9.55
N ASP A 417 -46.73 -16.57 -10.14
CA ASP A 417 -47.28 -17.77 -10.77
C ASP A 417 -46.67 -18.01 -12.14
N SER A 418 -46.49 -16.94 -12.95
CA SER A 418 -45.77 -17.02 -14.21
C SER A 418 -44.30 -17.42 -14.00
N ILE A 419 -43.61 -16.81 -13.02
CA ILE A 419 -42.23 -17.15 -12.64
C ILE A 419 -42.10 -18.62 -12.24
N LYS A 420 -42.94 -19.10 -11.33
CA LYS A 420 -42.93 -20.51 -10.90
C LYS A 420 -43.28 -21.45 -12.06
N SER A 421 -44.20 -21.05 -12.95
CA SER A 421 -44.55 -21.83 -14.13
C SER A 421 -43.38 -21.96 -15.11
N MET A 422 -42.70 -20.86 -15.40
CA MET A 422 -41.53 -20.83 -16.28
C MET A 422 -40.36 -21.63 -15.70
N ALA A 423 -40.10 -21.51 -14.39
CA ALA A 423 -39.10 -22.31 -13.68
C ALA A 423 -39.38 -23.82 -13.79
N ARG A 424 -40.63 -24.23 -13.53
CA ARG A 424 -41.06 -25.64 -13.64
C ARG A 424 -40.95 -26.17 -15.08
N SER A 425 -41.41 -25.39 -16.07
CA SER A 425 -41.35 -25.76 -17.49
C SER A 425 -39.91 -25.91 -17.97
N SER A 426 -39.03 -24.98 -17.57
CA SER A 426 -37.61 -25.01 -17.93
C SER A 426 -36.86 -26.16 -17.25
N GLN A 427 -37.21 -26.50 -16.02
CA GLN A 427 -36.70 -27.71 -15.33
C GLN A 427 -37.17 -28.99 -16.02
N ALA A 428 -38.46 -29.08 -16.39
CA ALA A 428 -39.01 -30.26 -17.06
C ALA A 428 -38.35 -30.53 -18.41
N ARG A 429 -37.98 -29.46 -19.14
CA ARG A 429 -37.26 -29.54 -20.44
C ARG A 429 -35.75 -29.75 -20.30
N GLY A 430 -35.21 -29.80 -19.08
CA GLY A 430 -33.77 -29.91 -18.86
C GLY A 430 -32.97 -28.63 -19.08
N CYS A 431 -33.64 -27.49 -19.28
CA CYS A 431 -33.00 -26.21 -19.62
C CYS A 431 -32.50 -25.44 -18.40
N PHE A 432 -33.10 -25.67 -17.22
CA PHE A 432 -32.73 -25.02 -15.96
C PHE A 432 -32.52 -26.07 -14.87
N VAL A 433 -31.28 -26.28 -14.43
CA VAL A 433 -30.88 -27.42 -13.58
C VAL A 433 -29.86 -27.05 -12.49
N PRO A 434 -30.00 -25.92 -11.78
CA PRO A 434 -28.98 -25.46 -10.82
C PRO A 434 -28.77 -26.42 -9.65
N PHE A 435 -29.74 -27.30 -9.38
CA PHE A 435 -29.74 -28.27 -8.29
C PHE A 435 -30.02 -29.70 -8.75
N SER A 436 -29.72 -30.04 -10.02
CA SER A 436 -30.12 -31.31 -10.67
C SER A 436 -31.64 -31.54 -10.75
N LEU A 437 -32.08 -32.63 -11.39
CA LEU A 437 -33.51 -32.93 -11.67
C LEU A 437 -33.98 -34.29 -11.16
N HIS A 438 -35.31 -34.48 -11.15
CA HIS A 438 -36.01 -35.74 -10.89
C HIS A 438 -35.62 -36.39 -9.54
N SER A 439 -35.45 -37.71 -9.51
CA SER A 439 -35.07 -38.50 -8.34
C SER A 439 -33.70 -38.13 -7.77
N ARG A 440 -32.92 -37.31 -8.48
CA ARG A 440 -31.57 -36.88 -8.13
C ARG A 440 -31.46 -35.38 -7.85
N ARG A 441 -32.59 -34.69 -7.63
CA ARG A 441 -32.62 -33.29 -7.18
C ARG A 441 -31.93 -33.16 -5.81
N CYS A 442 -31.17 -32.08 -5.62
CA CYS A 442 -30.52 -31.76 -4.35
C CYS A 442 -31.53 -31.65 -3.20
N LEU A 443 -31.30 -32.42 -2.13
CA LEU A 443 -32.13 -32.40 -0.92
C LEU A 443 -32.09 -31.04 -0.21
N GLY A 444 -30.95 -30.35 -0.24
CA GLY A 444 -30.78 -29.02 0.36
C GLY A 444 -31.30 -27.85 -0.50
N SER A 445 -31.86 -28.11 -1.70
CA SER A 445 -32.22 -27.03 -2.63
C SER A 445 -33.26 -26.05 -2.09
N THR A 446 -34.17 -26.51 -1.23
CA THR A 446 -35.17 -25.65 -0.59
C THR A 446 -34.54 -24.75 0.46
N PHE A 447 -33.62 -25.29 1.28
CA PHE A 447 -32.93 -24.53 2.31
C PHE A 447 -31.97 -23.49 1.70
N ALA A 448 -31.18 -23.88 0.70
CA ALA A 448 -30.30 -22.95 -0.02
C ALA A 448 -31.06 -21.79 -0.66
N GLN A 449 -32.25 -22.04 -1.22
CA GLN A 449 -33.10 -20.96 -1.74
C GLN A 449 -33.67 -20.08 -0.63
N LEU A 450 -34.01 -20.65 0.53
CA LEU A 450 -34.44 -19.88 1.70
C LEU A 450 -33.32 -18.97 2.22
N GLU A 451 -32.09 -19.48 2.34
CA GLU A 451 -30.90 -18.70 2.71
C GLU A 451 -30.66 -17.53 1.76
N LEU A 452 -30.67 -17.78 0.45
CA LEU A 452 -30.50 -16.71 -0.55
C LEU A 452 -31.61 -15.65 -0.47
N LYS A 453 -32.87 -16.07 -0.25
CA LYS A 453 -33.99 -15.14 -0.09
C LYS A 453 -33.80 -14.25 1.14
N VAL A 454 -33.50 -14.84 2.30
CA VAL A 454 -33.30 -14.08 3.54
C VAL A 454 -32.11 -13.15 3.41
N ALA A 455 -30.97 -13.64 2.92
CA ALA A 455 -29.76 -12.84 2.76
C ALA A 455 -29.98 -11.63 1.85
N LEU A 456 -30.54 -11.85 0.66
CA LEU A 456 -30.79 -10.77 -0.28
C LEU A 456 -31.80 -9.77 0.28
N CYS A 457 -32.89 -10.24 0.91
CA CYS A 457 -33.87 -9.35 1.56
C CYS A 457 -33.22 -8.46 2.60
N GLU A 458 -32.45 -9.02 3.55
CA GLU A 458 -31.83 -8.23 4.61
C GLU A 458 -30.75 -7.28 4.06
N LEU A 459 -29.98 -7.71 3.04
CA LEU A 459 -28.99 -6.87 2.36
C LEU A 459 -29.62 -5.68 1.64
N VAL A 460 -30.68 -5.89 0.84
CA VAL A 460 -31.36 -4.76 0.18
C VAL A 460 -32.17 -3.93 1.17
N ALA A 461 -32.78 -4.51 2.20
CA ALA A 461 -33.59 -3.79 3.17
C ALA A 461 -32.76 -2.84 4.05
N ALA A 462 -31.47 -3.13 4.27
CA ALA A 462 -30.55 -2.26 4.99
C ALA A 462 -30.24 -0.92 4.27
N SER A 463 -30.93 -0.61 3.16
CA SER A 463 -30.72 0.57 2.30
C SER A 463 -29.29 0.71 1.77
N ALA A 464 -28.51 -0.37 1.79
CA ALA A 464 -27.22 -0.44 1.14
C ALA A 464 -27.46 -0.55 -0.37
N GLN A 465 -27.35 0.54 -1.11
CA GLN A 465 -27.15 0.44 -2.54
C GLN A 465 -25.68 0.09 -2.79
N TRP A 466 -25.41 -0.98 -3.53
CA TRP A 466 -24.04 -1.35 -3.92
C TRP A 466 -23.90 -1.44 -5.44
N ALA A 467 -22.77 -0.96 -5.96
CA ALA A 467 -22.47 -0.95 -7.39
C ALA A 467 -21.18 -1.69 -7.70
N ARG A 468 -21.07 -2.26 -8.90
CA ARG A 468 -19.84 -2.95 -9.33
C ARG A 468 -18.81 -1.90 -9.70
N MET A 469 -17.65 -1.96 -9.05
CA MET A 469 -16.48 -1.21 -9.51
C MET A 469 -16.01 -1.78 -10.86
N LEU A 470 -16.16 -1.01 -11.95
CA LEU A 470 -15.64 -1.39 -13.27
C LEU A 470 -14.11 -1.22 -13.26
N SER A 471 -13.39 -2.32 -13.06
CA SER A 471 -11.93 -2.34 -13.21
C SER A 471 -11.52 -1.88 -14.61
N ARG A 472 -10.74 -0.80 -14.72
CA ARG A 472 -9.87 -0.57 -15.90
C ARG A 472 -8.94 -1.80 -16.07
N ALA A 473 -8.64 -2.14 -17.33
CA ALA A 473 -8.28 -3.48 -17.82
C ALA A 473 -7.18 -4.25 -17.06
N ARG A 474 -7.45 -5.52 -16.72
CA ARG A 474 -6.48 -6.51 -16.20
C ARG A 474 -5.38 -6.85 -17.23
N ARG A 475 -4.09 -6.69 -16.88
CA ARG A 475 -2.95 -7.39 -17.52
C ARG A 475 -2.58 -8.67 -16.72
N PRO A 476 -2.03 -9.73 -17.35
CA PRO A 476 -1.86 -11.04 -16.72
C PRO A 476 -0.58 -11.14 -15.88
N ILE A 477 -0.69 -11.74 -14.69
CA ILE A 477 0.41 -12.02 -13.76
C ILE A 477 1.24 -13.21 -14.27
N ALA A 478 2.55 -13.01 -14.43
CA ALA A 478 3.52 -14.05 -14.74
C ALA A 478 3.70 -15.01 -13.55
N THR A 479 3.68 -16.31 -13.81
CA THR A 479 3.89 -17.36 -12.79
C THR A 479 5.36 -17.75 -12.78
N THR A 480 6.13 -17.28 -11.79
CA THR A 480 7.53 -17.71 -11.60
C THR A 480 7.58 -18.89 -10.62
N ALA A 481 8.16 -19.99 -11.06
CA ALA A 481 8.29 -21.23 -10.31
C ALA A 481 9.39 -21.15 -9.25
N ILE A 482 9.08 -21.48 -7.99
CA ILE A 482 10.07 -21.64 -6.92
C ILE A 482 10.43 -23.13 -6.84
N SER A 483 11.70 -23.45 -7.12
CA SER A 483 12.31 -24.75 -6.87
C SER A 483 12.58 -24.93 -5.38
N GLY A 484 12.21 -26.08 -4.83
CA GLY A 484 12.33 -26.36 -3.40
C GLY A 484 13.74 -26.70 -2.92
N GLN A 485 14.06 -26.24 -1.72
CA GLN A 485 14.99 -26.93 -0.81
C GLN A 485 14.31 -27.16 0.55
N ARG A 486 14.56 -28.34 1.11
CA ARG A 486 13.94 -28.95 2.29
C ARG A 486 14.49 -28.34 3.59
N LEU A 487 13.61 -28.10 4.56
CA LEU A 487 13.98 -28.05 5.98
C LEU A 487 13.11 -29.06 6.76
N GLN A 488 13.78 -29.86 7.61
CA GLN A 488 13.18 -30.91 8.44
C GLN A 488 12.49 -30.32 9.68
N PRO A 489 11.47 -30.98 10.26
CA PRO A 489 10.78 -30.50 11.44
C PRO A 489 11.39 -31.03 12.74
N THR A 490 11.63 -30.15 13.72
CA THR A 490 11.82 -30.51 15.13
C THR A 490 10.64 -30.00 15.96
N ALA A 491 10.08 -30.89 16.77
CA ALA A 491 8.88 -30.68 17.57
C ALA A 491 9.18 -30.07 18.96
N SER A 492 8.17 -29.38 19.52
CA SER A 492 7.79 -29.18 20.94
C SER A 492 7.40 -27.71 21.17
N ALA A 493 6.43 -27.29 21.99
CA ALA A 493 5.44 -27.94 22.83
C ALA A 493 4.28 -26.93 23.01
N SER A 494 3.06 -27.44 23.08
CA SER A 494 1.84 -26.71 23.41
C SER A 494 1.77 -26.32 24.90
N ARG A 495 1.39 -25.08 25.22
CA ARG A 495 0.75 -24.74 26.50
C ARG A 495 -0.49 -23.87 26.25
N HIS A 496 -1.61 -24.35 26.78
CA HIS A 496 -2.94 -23.74 26.76
C HIS A 496 -3.00 -22.44 27.58
N VAL A 497 -3.78 -21.46 27.09
CA VAL A 497 -4.42 -20.44 27.92
C VAL A 497 -5.91 -20.48 27.61
N GLN A 498 -6.70 -20.71 28.65
CA GLN A 498 -8.14 -20.92 28.65
C GLN A 498 -8.78 -19.59 29.08
N CYS A 499 -9.72 -19.03 28.29
CA CYS A 499 -10.49 -17.85 28.70
C CYS A 499 -11.98 -18.20 28.76
N GLN A 500 -12.60 -17.95 29.91
CA GLN A 500 -14.00 -18.28 30.22
C GLN A 500 -14.95 -17.19 29.74
N TYR A 501 -15.97 -17.56 28.97
CA TYR A 501 -17.12 -16.71 28.65
C TYR A 501 -18.18 -16.79 29.76
N ARG A 502 -18.74 -15.65 30.16
CA ARG A 502 -19.92 -15.56 31.06
C ARG A 502 -21.12 -15.03 30.27
N ASN A 503 -22.14 -15.88 30.15
CA ASN A 503 -23.44 -15.63 29.54
C ASN A 503 -24.22 -14.49 30.21
N ILE A 504 -24.94 -13.69 29.40
CA ILE A 504 -26.16 -12.99 29.83
C ILE A 504 -27.24 -13.27 28.79
N GLY A 505 -28.29 -13.95 29.25
CA GLY A 505 -29.44 -14.37 28.45
C GLY A 505 -30.51 -13.29 28.33
N THR A 506 -31.31 -13.46 27.28
CA THR A 506 -32.49 -12.68 26.91
C THR A 506 -33.72 -13.00 27.76
N THR A 507 -34.49 -12.00 28.18
CA THR A 507 -35.96 -12.10 28.35
C THR A 507 -36.68 -10.80 27.98
N SER A 508 -37.87 -11.00 27.44
CA SER A 508 -38.75 -10.07 26.74
C SER A 508 -39.67 -9.21 27.61
N ALA A 509 -40.10 -8.09 27.03
CA ALA A 509 -41.38 -7.35 27.23
C ALA A 509 -41.55 -6.45 28.48
N ASN A 510 -41.59 -5.14 28.28
CA ASN A 510 -42.85 -4.36 28.30
C ASN A 510 -42.67 -2.87 27.98
N ARG A 511 -43.68 -2.33 27.29
CA ARG A 511 -43.92 -0.92 26.99
C ARG A 511 -44.13 -0.08 28.26
N ALA A 512 -43.70 1.18 28.16
CA ALA A 512 -44.22 2.38 28.81
C ALA A 512 -44.08 2.52 30.33
N THR A 513 -43.01 3.21 30.74
CA THR A 513 -43.06 4.24 31.79
C THR A 513 -41.94 5.26 31.56
N LEU A 514 -42.33 6.43 31.07
CA LEU A 514 -41.58 7.67 31.20
C LEU A 514 -41.65 8.10 32.68
N ALA A 515 -40.52 8.10 33.37
CA ALA A 515 -40.17 9.05 34.44
C ALA A 515 -38.80 8.70 35.04
N GLU A 516 -37.85 9.62 34.86
CA GLU A 516 -36.73 9.92 35.76
C GLU A 516 -35.90 8.74 36.29
N THR A 517 -34.90 8.33 35.50
CA THR A 517 -33.61 7.93 36.06
C THR A 517 -32.53 8.65 35.26
N SER A 518 -31.80 9.54 35.94
CA SER A 518 -30.72 10.33 35.37
C SER A 518 -29.68 9.41 34.72
N TRP A 519 -29.55 9.51 33.41
CA TRP A 519 -28.40 9.01 32.68
C TRP A 519 -27.18 9.77 33.20
N ALA A 520 -26.43 9.17 34.13
CA ALA A 520 -25.07 9.62 34.37
C ALA A 520 -24.35 9.44 33.03
N ALA A 521 -24.06 10.56 32.37
CA ALA A 521 -23.26 10.58 31.16
C ALA A 521 -21.99 9.75 31.41
N PRO A 522 -21.57 8.90 30.46
CA PRO A 522 -20.17 8.50 30.44
C PRO A 522 -19.33 9.78 30.53
N PRO A 523 -18.21 9.80 31.28
CA PRO A 523 -17.39 11.00 31.38
C PRO A 523 -17.14 11.49 29.95
N ALA A 524 -17.52 12.73 29.68
CA ALA A 524 -17.38 13.31 28.36
C ALA A 524 -15.92 13.13 27.94
N GLU A 525 -15.66 12.29 26.95
CA GLU A 525 -14.44 12.42 26.17
C GLU A 525 -14.48 13.86 25.63
N GLU A 526 -13.54 14.67 26.08
CA GLU A 526 -13.36 16.02 25.56
C GLU A 526 -13.37 15.93 24.04
N LYS A 527 -14.32 16.62 23.40
CA LYS A 527 -14.43 16.73 21.95
C LYS A 527 -13.14 17.38 21.41
N ARG A 528 -12.11 16.59 21.13
CA ARG A 528 -10.94 17.02 20.37
C ARG A 528 -11.37 17.17 18.91
N GLY A 529 -11.17 18.35 18.34
CA GLY A 529 -11.45 18.56 16.90
C GLY A 529 -10.54 17.68 16.02
N PRO A 530 -10.90 17.42 14.75
CA PRO A 530 -10.16 16.49 13.87
C PRO A 530 -8.74 17.00 13.58
N GLN A 531 -7.72 16.14 13.70
CA GLN A 531 -6.30 16.47 13.48
C GLN A 531 -5.74 15.83 12.20
N THR A 532 -4.81 16.50 11.54
CA THR A 532 -3.98 15.92 10.47
C THR A 532 -3.06 14.83 11.02
N LEU A 533 -2.50 13.97 10.16
CA LEU A 533 -1.59 12.92 10.63
C LEU A 533 -0.31 13.53 11.23
N THR A 534 0.18 14.61 10.64
CA THR A 534 1.34 15.37 11.11
C THR A 534 1.12 15.91 12.53
N GLU A 535 -0.04 16.53 12.77
CA GLU A 535 -0.41 17.05 14.10
C GLU A 535 -0.49 15.92 15.14
N LYS A 536 -1.08 14.76 14.78
CA LYS A 536 -1.17 13.60 15.66
C LYS A 536 0.20 13.04 16.01
N ILE A 537 1.08 12.86 15.02
CA ILE A 537 2.45 12.37 15.26
C ILE A 537 3.20 13.31 16.18
N ILE A 538 3.12 14.63 15.99
CA ILE A 538 3.80 15.59 16.86
C ILE A 538 3.21 15.58 18.27
N GLN A 539 1.89 15.52 18.40
CA GLN A 539 1.19 15.44 19.69
C GLN A 539 1.60 14.20 20.49
N ASP A 540 1.68 13.04 19.84
CA ASP A 540 2.06 11.77 20.46
C ASP A 540 3.50 11.76 21.01
N HIS A 541 4.32 12.72 20.56
CA HIS A 541 5.72 12.88 20.98
C HIS A 541 5.94 14.17 21.77
N ALA A 542 4.89 14.93 22.07
CA ALA A 542 5.00 16.17 22.83
C ALA A 542 5.14 15.88 24.34
N VAL A 543 5.93 16.70 25.03
CA VAL A 543 6.25 16.57 26.45
C VAL A 543 5.72 17.79 27.20
N GLY A 544 5.14 17.56 28.38
CA GLY A 544 4.64 18.65 29.23
C GLY A 544 3.37 19.33 28.71
N LEU A 545 2.64 18.70 27.78
CA LEU A 545 1.33 19.21 27.35
C LEU A 545 0.32 19.16 28.51
N PRO A 546 -0.43 20.24 28.76
CA PRO A 546 -1.56 20.21 29.69
C PRO A 546 -2.58 19.15 29.27
N ALA A 547 -3.20 18.48 30.25
CA ALA A 547 -4.26 17.51 29.98
C ALA A 547 -5.37 18.16 29.13
N GLY A 548 -5.80 17.47 28.07
CA GLY A 548 -6.82 17.94 27.14
C GLY A 548 -6.34 18.91 26.04
N LYS A 549 -5.10 19.44 26.13
CA LYS A 549 -4.57 20.34 25.10
C LYS A 549 -4.36 19.59 23.78
N THR A 550 -5.06 20.03 22.75
CA THR A 550 -4.89 19.54 21.38
C THR A 550 -3.82 20.37 20.66
N VAL A 551 -2.87 19.70 20.02
CA VAL A 551 -1.80 20.31 19.22
C VAL A 551 -2.33 20.64 17.81
N ARG A 552 -2.04 21.86 17.37
CA ARG A 552 -2.42 22.39 16.06
C ARG A 552 -1.25 23.03 15.35
N SER A 553 -1.36 23.18 14.03
CA SER A 553 -0.50 24.08 13.25
C SER A 553 -0.28 25.41 13.99
N GLY A 554 0.97 25.89 14.04
CA GLY A 554 1.39 27.08 14.79
C GLY A 554 1.72 26.84 16.27
N SER A 555 1.29 25.71 16.87
CA SER A 555 1.58 25.40 18.28
C SER A 555 3.07 25.23 18.51
N PHE A 556 3.60 25.88 19.56
CA PHE A 556 4.94 25.61 20.08
C PHE A 556 4.86 24.56 21.19
N VAL A 557 5.57 23.46 21.01
CA VAL A 557 5.59 22.31 21.93
C VAL A 557 7.02 21.85 22.17
N SER A 558 7.30 21.29 23.33
CA SER A 558 8.51 20.48 23.52
C SER A 558 8.22 19.06 23.03
N VAL A 559 9.13 18.46 22.28
CA VAL A 559 8.98 17.09 21.75
C VAL A 559 10.13 16.22 22.19
N LYS A 560 9.83 14.94 22.45
CA LYS A 560 10.80 13.85 22.58
C LYS A 560 10.74 12.99 21.31
N PRO A 561 11.66 13.18 20.34
CA PRO A 561 11.69 12.36 19.13
C PRO A 561 11.90 10.87 19.46
N TRP A 562 11.35 9.99 18.61
CA TRP A 562 11.58 8.55 18.69
C TRP A 562 13.05 8.18 18.42
N ARG A 563 13.63 8.80 17.38
CA ARG A 563 15.05 8.67 17.02
C ARG A 563 15.62 9.99 16.54
N LEU A 564 16.91 10.18 16.79
CA LEU A 564 17.74 11.29 16.33
C LEU A 564 18.95 10.74 15.57
N LEU A 565 19.07 11.08 14.29
CA LEU A 565 20.26 10.85 13.49
C LEU A 565 21.27 12.00 13.63
N THR A 566 22.53 11.65 13.89
CA THR A 566 23.69 12.52 13.62
C THR A 566 24.67 11.79 12.72
N HIS A 567 25.35 12.53 11.84
CA HIS A 567 26.28 11.98 10.86
C HIS A 567 27.70 12.45 11.16
N ASP A 568 28.52 12.82 10.17
CA ASP A 568 29.85 13.42 10.40
C ASP A 568 29.86 14.62 11.36
N ASN A 569 28.70 15.27 11.57
CA ASN A 569 28.54 16.34 12.56
C ASN A 569 28.52 15.86 14.02
N THR A 570 28.49 14.55 14.30
CA THR A 570 28.58 13.97 15.65
C THR A 570 29.81 14.51 16.41
N ALA A 571 30.96 14.64 15.75
CA ALA A 571 32.15 15.24 16.37
C ALA A 571 31.94 16.70 16.81
N ALA A 572 31.22 17.50 16.01
CA ALA A 572 30.91 18.87 16.37
C ALA A 572 29.91 18.93 17.53
N VAL A 573 28.90 18.06 17.54
CA VAL A 573 27.92 17.95 18.65
C VAL A 573 28.62 17.53 19.94
N MET A 574 29.50 16.52 19.89
CA MET A 574 30.36 16.11 21.01
C MET A 574 31.18 17.29 21.54
N GLY A 575 31.81 18.05 20.63
CA GLY A 575 32.63 19.22 20.97
C GLY A 575 31.86 20.35 21.67
N LYS A 576 30.53 20.40 21.55
CA LYS A 576 29.66 21.29 22.32
C LYS A 576 29.35 20.69 23.70
N VAL A 577 28.68 19.54 23.72
CA VAL A 577 28.14 18.96 24.96
C VAL A 577 29.22 18.61 25.99
N LEU A 578 30.40 18.16 25.55
CA LEU A 578 31.51 17.80 26.45
C LEU A 578 32.14 19.03 27.14
N LYS A 579 31.84 20.26 26.68
CA LYS A 579 32.27 21.51 27.32
C LYS A 579 31.24 22.04 28.31
N TRP A 580 30.04 21.48 28.35
CA TRP A 580 28.99 21.92 29.27
C TRP A 580 29.29 21.41 30.68
N PRO A 581 29.43 22.28 31.69
CA PRO A 581 29.85 21.88 33.04
C PRO A 581 28.99 20.78 33.67
N ASP A 582 27.67 20.81 33.42
CA ASP A 582 26.69 19.90 34.04
C ASP A 582 26.31 18.70 33.15
N PHE A 583 27.00 18.49 32.03
CA PHE A 583 26.74 17.34 31.16
C PHE A 583 27.30 16.04 31.76
N LYS A 584 26.40 15.19 32.27
CA LYS A 584 26.72 13.93 32.95
C LYS A 584 26.71 12.70 32.03
N GLY A 585 26.47 12.88 30.73
CA GLY A 585 26.31 11.80 29.75
C GLY A 585 25.02 11.95 28.93
N LEU A 586 24.84 11.07 27.93
CA LEU A 586 23.64 11.08 27.08
C LEU A 586 22.38 10.73 27.89
N LYS A 587 21.29 11.49 27.69
CA LYS A 587 20.02 11.26 28.40
C LYS A 587 19.37 9.92 28.05
N ASP A 588 19.37 9.58 26.76
CA ASP A 588 18.76 8.36 26.21
C ASP A 588 19.58 7.87 25.01
N PRO A 589 20.63 7.03 25.21
CA PRO A 589 21.47 6.56 24.13
C PRO A 589 20.72 5.82 23.02
N LYS A 590 19.63 5.12 23.36
CA LYS A 590 18.81 4.36 22.39
C LYS A 590 18.02 5.27 21.45
N GLN A 591 17.83 6.55 21.81
CA GLN A 591 17.27 7.57 20.94
C GLN A 591 18.24 7.95 19.81
N MET A 592 19.55 7.74 20.00
CA MET A 592 20.60 8.22 19.10
C MET A 592 21.01 7.17 18.06
N VAL A 593 21.28 7.63 16.85
CA VAL A 593 21.90 6.83 15.78
C VAL A 593 23.01 7.66 15.15
N PHE A 594 24.23 7.13 15.10
CA PHE A 594 25.39 7.76 14.50
C PHE A 594 25.76 7.04 13.21
N ALA A 595 25.80 7.73 12.07
CA ALA A 595 26.14 7.12 10.79
C ALA A 595 27.07 8.02 9.95
N ILE A 596 28.25 7.53 9.58
CA ILE A 596 29.29 8.33 8.91
C ILE A 596 29.24 8.17 7.38
N ASP A 597 28.96 9.25 6.65
CA ASP A 597 28.66 9.19 5.21
C ASP A 597 29.12 10.40 4.36
N HIS A 598 29.53 11.53 4.95
CA HIS A 598 29.88 12.75 4.20
C HIS A 598 31.34 12.74 3.72
N ASP A 599 32.31 12.54 4.62
CA ASP A 599 33.75 12.71 4.32
C ASP A 599 34.50 11.37 4.19
N VAL A 600 33.81 10.33 3.72
CA VAL A 600 34.31 8.94 3.68
C VAL A 600 35.55 8.77 2.81
N GLN A 601 35.70 9.55 1.75
CA GLN A 601 36.83 9.49 0.82
C GLN A 601 38.09 10.18 1.37
N ASN A 602 37.97 11.04 2.39
CA ASN A 602 39.11 11.69 3.02
C ASN A 602 39.82 10.74 3.99
N LYS A 603 40.97 10.22 3.55
CA LYS A 603 41.81 9.30 4.35
C LYS A 603 42.94 10.00 5.10
N SER A 604 42.87 11.33 5.32
CA SER A 604 43.84 12.06 6.13
C SER A 604 43.84 11.58 7.58
N GLU A 605 45.00 11.66 8.24
CA GLU A 605 45.14 11.24 9.64
C GLU A 605 44.18 11.99 10.57
N THR A 606 43.95 13.28 10.32
CA THR A 606 43.01 14.12 11.07
C THR A 606 41.57 13.59 10.97
N ASN A 607 41.11 13.27 9.76
CA ASN A 607 39.74 12.75 9.56
C ASN A 607 39.57 11.36 10.19
N LEU A 608 40.56 10.48 10.02
CA LEU A 608 40.54 9.15 10.63
C LEU A 608 40.54 9.20 12.17
N LYS A 609 41.28 10.15 12.78
CA LYS A 609 41.22 10.39 14.23
C LYS A 609 39.84 10.87 14.68
N LYS A 610 39.21 11.78 13.92
CA LYS A 610 37.84 12.24 14.18
C LYS A 610 36.85 11.07 14.18
N TYR A 611 36.90 10.18 13.17
CA TYR A 611 36.01 9.02 13.10
C TYR A 611 36.24 8.02 14.24
N LYS A 612 37.50 7.71 14.59
CA LYS A 612 37.81 6.86 15.76
C LYS A 612 37.30 7.45 17.07
N MET A 613 37.35 8.77 17.22
CA MET A 613 36.81 9.45 18.40
C MET A 613 35.29 9.30 18.49
N ILE A 614 34.58 9.42 17.36
CA ILE A 614 33.12 9.22 17.31
C ILE A 614 32.77 7.77 17.64
N GLU A 615 33.45 6.79 17.02
CA GLU A 615 33.26 5.37 17.26
C GLU A 615 33.47 5.01 18.75
N ALA A 616 34.59 5.44 19.34
CA ALA A 616 34.88 5.22 20.76
C ALA A 616 33.82 5.87 21.67
N PHE A 617 33.31 7.05 21.32
CA PHE A 617 32.25 7.70 22.09
C PHE A 617 30.92 6.95 21.97
N ALA A 618 30.59 6.42 20.79
CA ALA A 618 29.39 5.61 20.59
C ALA A 618 29.45 4.30 21.39
N GLU A 619 30.59 3.60 21.34
CA GLU A 619 30.84 2.37 22.11
C GLU A 619 30.73 2.62 23.62
N GLN A 620 31.35 3.69 24.12
CA GLN A 620 31.31 4.05 25.54
C GLN A 620 29.90 4.33 26.06
N ASN A 621 29.00 4.78 25.20
CA ASN A 621 27.65 5.18 25.58
C ASN A 621 26.55 4.23 25.08
N ASP A 622 26.90 3.08 24.47
CA ASP A 622 25.93 2.12 23.89
C ASP A 622 24.99 2.77 22.85
N VAL A 623 25.56 3.59 21.95
CA VAL A 623 24.84 4.22 20.84
C VAL A 623 24.98 3.38 19.57
N ALA A 624 23.89 3.22 18.82
CA ALA A 624 23.93 2.57 17.51
C ALA A 624 24.84 3.35 16.55
N PHE A 625 25.92 2.72 16.10
CA PHE A 625 26.96 3.34 15.26
C PHE A 625 27.17 2.59 13.96
N TYR A 626 27.25 3.34 12.86
CA TYR A 626 27.49 2.84 11.52
C TYR A 626 28.72 3.54 10.92
N PRO A 627 29.82 2.79 10.64
CA PRO A 627 31.09 3.37 10.24
C PRO A 627 31.09 3.85 8.78
N ALA A 628 32.14 4.60 8.44
CA ALA A 628 32.38 5.11 7.10
C ALA A 628 32.36 3.98 6.05
N GLY A 629 31.51 4.12 5.03
CA GLY A 629 31.35 3.14 3.95
C GLY A 629 30.27 2.09 4.20
N HIS A 630 29.55 2.13 5.32
CA HIS A 630 28.38 1.29 5.55
C HIS A 630 27.19 1.74 4.68
N GLY A 631 26.94 3.04 4.59
CA GLY A 631 25.88 3.61 3.77
C GLY A 631 25.55 5.03 4.15
N ILE A 632 24.71 5.66 3.32
CA ILE A 632 24.24 7.02 3.54
C ILE A 632 23.24 7.01 4.69
N SER A 633 23.44 7.93 5.62
CA SER A 633 22.80 7.98 6.94
C SER A 633 21.27 7.89 6.89
N HIS A 634 20.60 8.55 5.94
CA HIS A 634 19.15 8.41 5.76
C HIS A 634 18.72 7.02 5.27
N GLN A 635 19.51 6.43 4.36
CA GLN A 635 19.26 5.07 3.88
C GLN A 635 19.43 4.10 5.04
N VAL A 636 20.48 4.24 5.85
CA VAL A 636 20.70 3.43 7.06
C VAL A 636 19.52 3.53 8.02
N MET A 637 19.04 4.75 8.30
CA MET A 637 17.87 4.96 9.19
C MET A 637 16.61 4.21 8.72
N ILE A 638 16.38 4.16 7.41
CA ILE A 638 15.24 3.49 6.78
C ILE A 638 15.45 1.98 6.70
N GLU A 639 16.61 1.56 6.18
CA GLU A 639 16.98 0.17 5.93
C GLU A 639 17.11 -0.65 7.22
N GLU A 640 17.56 -0.02 8.30
CA GLU A 640 17.72 -0.62 9.62
C GLU A 640 16.49 -0.47 10.52
N LEU A 641 15.39 0.10 10.01
CA LEU A 641 14.11 0.28 10.70
C LEU A 641 14.24 1.08 12.02
N PHE A 642 15.14 2.07 12.05
CA PHE A 642 15.11 3.11 13.09
C PHE A 642 13.93 4.06 12.88
N VAL A 643 13.54 4.24 11.61
CA VAL A 643 12.30 4.90 11.21
C VAL A 643 11.15 3.90 11.33
N TRP A 644 10.07 4.31 11.99
CA TRP A 644 8.86 3.49 12.15
C TRP A 644 7.59 4.30 11.89
N PRO A 645 6.56 3.73 11.22
CA PRO A 645 5.34 4.45 10.90
C PRO A 645 4.66 5.04 12.15
N GLY A 646 4.18 6.28 12.05
CA GLY A 646 3.57 7.03 13.16
C GLY A 646 4.56 7.58 14.20
N LYS A 647 5.88 7.40 14.02
CA LYS A 647 6.89 7.93 14.95
C LYS A 647 7.50 9.24 14.46
N LEU A 648 7.86 10.12 15.40
CA LEU A 648 8.61 11.35 15.10
C LEU A 648 10.11 11.05 15.03
N CYS A 649 10.68 11.03 13.84
CA CYS A 649 12.11 10.80 13.62
C CYS A 649 12.77 12.08 13.13
N VAL A 650 13.83 12.50 13.81
CA VAL A 650 14.57 13.70 13.45
C VAL A 650 16.00 13.36 13.04
N GLY A 651 16.61 14.22 12.23
CA GLY A 651 18.03 14.12 11.95
C GLY A 651 18.64 15.51 11.82
N SER A 652 19.90 15.62 12.20
CA SER A 652 20.68 16.86 12.08
C SER A 652 21.12 17.15 10.63
N ASP A 653 20.26 16.76 9.68
CA ASP A 653 20.41 16.88 8.23
C ASP A 653 19.04 17.20 7.59
N SER A 654 19.06 18.00 6.52
CA SER A 654 17.87 18.48 5.81
C SER A 654 17.05 17.40 5.10
N HIS A 655 17.64 16.26 4.74
CA HIS A 655 17.01 15.16 4.00
C HIS A 655 16.41 14.07 4.90
N SER A 656 16.33 14.35 6.22
CA SER A 656 15.54 13.56 7.19
C SER A 656 14.04 13.47 6.84
N THR A 657 13.58 14.33 5.93
CA THR A 657 12.26 14.24 5.26
C THR A 657 12.02 12.88 4.60
N SER A 658 13.07 12.17 4.20
CA SER A 658 13.01 10.82 3.61
C SER A 658 12.25 9.81 4.48
N TYR A 659 12.26 9.98 5.81
CA TYR A 659 11.61 9.09 6.76
C TYR A 659 10.09 9.04 6.56
N SER A 660 9.52 10.10 5.99
CA SER A 660 8.10 10.27 5.78
C SER A 660 7.52 9.44 4.62
N ALA A 661 8.39 8.83 3.82
CA ALA A 661 8.00 7.78 2.89
C ALA A 661 7.42 6.53 3.59
N LEU A 662 7.79 6.31 4.86
CA LEU A 662 7.27 5.21 5.69
C LEU A 662 6.13 5.66 6.62
N GLY A 663 5.49 6.79 6.38
CA GLY A 663 4.43 7.31 7.27
C GLY A 663 4.93 7.75 8.65
N ALA A 664 6.22 8.05 8.79
CA ALA A 664 6.82 8.63 9.99
C ALA A 664 6.91 10.16 9.88
N GLY A 665 6.81 10.89 10.99
CA GLY A 665 7.09 12.33 11.01
C GLY A 665 8.58 12.58 10.87
N GLY A 666 9.06 12.79 9.64
CA GLY A 666 10.46 12.97 9.30
C GLY A 666 10.80 14.44 9.20
N PHE A 667 11.60 14.95 10.14
CA PHE A 667 11.94 16.37 10.20
C PHE A 667 13.44 16.59 10.38
N SER A 668 13.94 17.66 9.78
CA SER A 668 15.31 18.12 10.00
C SER A 668 15.40 18.94 11.29
N VAL A 669 16.45 18.70 12.05
CA VAL A 669 16.89 19.55 13.17
C VAL A 669 18.34 20.00 12.90
N VAL A 670 18.89 20.84 13.77
CA VAL A 670 20.26 21.36 13.58
C VAL A 670 21.22 20.84 14.65
N ARG A 671 22.53 21.11 14.54
CA ARG A 671 23.55 20.58 15.46
C ARG A 671 23.26 20.95 16.92
N THR A 672 22.83 22.19 17.18
CA THR A 672 22.47 22.65 18.53
C THR A 672 21.22 21.96 19.08
N ASP A 673 20.24 21.62 18.23
CA ASP A 673 19.10 20.79 18.66
C ASP A 673 19.55 19.39 19.03
N ALA A 674 20.41 18.79 18.20
CA ALA A 674 20.95 17.46 18.47
C ALA A 674 21.71 17.45 19.82
N ALA A 675 22.55 18.46 20.08
CA ALA A 675 23.20 18.65 21.38
C ALA A 675 22.19 18.75 22.52
N GLY A 676 21.10 19.50 22.32
CA GLY A 676 20.02 19.62 23.31
C GLY A 676 19.28 18.31 23.58
N ILE A 677 18.97 17.54 22.53
CA ILE A 677 18.33 16.22 22.65
C ILE A 677 19.30 15.23 23.31
N TRP A 678 20.61 15.29 23.02
CA TRP A 678 21.61 14.46 23.70
C TRP A 678 21.64 14.70 25.20
N ALA A 679 21.57 15.97 25.62
CA ALA A 679 21.62 16.34 27.03
C ALA A 679 20.30 16.15 27.78
N THR A 680 19.16 16.42 27.12
CA THR A 680 17.84 16.51 27.78
C THR A 680 16.82 15.47 27.31
N GLY A 681 17.06 14.83 26.17
CA GLY A 681 16.13 13.89 25.51
C GLY A 681 15.05 14.57 24.65
N GLN A 682 15.00 15.91 24.63
CA GLN A 682 13.91 16.67 24.01
C GLN A 682 14.41 17.96 23.33
N THR A 683 13.56 18.57 22.51
CA THR A 683 13.80 19.90 21.94
C THR A 683 12.48 20.65 21.72
N TRP A 684 12.54 21.97 21.52
CA TRP A 684 11.39 22.76 21.14
C TRP A 684 10.98 22.51 19.68
N PHE A 685 9.70 22.61 19.36
CA PHE A 685 9.17 22.35 18.03
C PHE A 685 7.95 23.24 17.76
N GLN A 686 7.90 23.85 16.58
CA GLN A 686 6.72 24.56 16.09
C GLN A 686 6.03 23.66 15.08
N VAL A 687 4.75 23.37 15.30
CA VAL A 687 3.96 22.54 14.38
C VAL A 687 3.72 23.31 13.08
N PRO A 688 4.15 22.82 11.91
CA PRO A 688 3.99 23.55 10.66
C PRO A 688 2.54 23.48 10.16
N PRO A 689 2.10 24.45 9.33
CA PRO A 689 0.88 24.30 8.56
C PRO A 689 0.97 23.08 7.63
N VAL A 690 -0.15 22.37 7.43
CA VAL A 690 -0.17 21.13 6.63
C VAL A 690 -0.85 21.37 5.29
N ALA A 691 -0.16 21.04 4.20
CA ALA A 691 -0.68 21.03 2.83
C ALA A 691 -1.00 19.60 2.41
N LYS A 692 -2.17 19.38 1.80
CA LYS A 692 -2.54 18.09 1.22
C LYS A 692 -2.23 18.08 -0.27
N VAL A 693 -1.58 17.04 -0.76
CA VAL A 693 -1.28 16.85 -2.19
C VAL A 693 -1.98 15.58 -2.68
N ASN A 694 -3.03 15.76 -3.47
CA ASN A 694 -3.83 14.70 -4.05
C ASN A 694 -3.21 14.23 -5.37
N PHE A 695 -2.64 13.03 -5.36
CA PHE A 695 -2.29 12.31 -6.57
C PHE A 695 -3.55 11.68 -7.20
N THR A 696 -3.74 11.94 -8.48
CA THR A 696 -4.75 11.28 -9.32
C THR A 696 -4.07 10.47 -10.43
N GLY A 697 -4.80 9.57 -11.08
CA GLY A 697 -4.23 8.68 -12.10
C GLY A 697 -3.20 7.69 -11.55
N VAL A 698 -2.38 7.12 -12.43
CA VAL A 698 -1.31 6.16 -12.10
C VAL A 698 -0.02 6.54 -12.82
N LEU A 699 1.12 6.24 -12.18
CA LEU A 699 2.45 6.54 -12.72
C LEU A 699 2.71 5.77 -14.04
N PRO A 700 3.05 6.45 -15.15
CA PRO A 700 3.31 5.80 -16.44
C PRO A 700 4.61 4.97 -16.43
N PRO A 701 4.72 3.93 -17.29
CA PRO A 701 5.99 3.24 -17.50
C PRO A 701 7.10 4.20 -17.94
N GLY A 702 8.29 4.06 -17.37
CA GLY A 702 9.43 4.92 -17.66
C GLY A 702 9.44 6.26 -16.92
N VAL A 703 8.46 6.52 -16.05
CA VAL A 703 8.42 7.66 -15.12
C VAL A 703 8.70 7.14 -13.71
N ALA A 704 9.61 7.80 -13.00
CA ALA A 704 10.03 7.46 -11.65
C ALA A 704 9.55 8.50 -10.61
N GLY A 705 9.67 8.19 -9.32
CA GLY A 705 9.35 9.13 -8.24
C GLY A 705 10.16 10.43 -8.33
N LYS A 706 11.38 10.34 -8.88
CA LYS A 706 12.23 11.50 -9.20
C LYS A 706 11.54 12.49 -10.14
N ASP A 707 10.83 12.00 -11.15
CA ASP A 707 10.14 12.84 -12.12
C ASP A 707 8.94 13.54 -11.48
N VAL A 708 8.22 12.83 -10.60
CA VAL A 708 7.09 13.38 -9.84
C VAL A 708 7.53 14.55 -8.96
N ILE A 709 8.59 14.39 -8.17
CA ILE A 709 9.04 15.48 -7.28
C ILE A 709 9.69 16.64 -8.03
N VAL A 710 10.38 16.38 -9.15
CA VAL A 710 10.87 17.47 -10.02
C VAL A 710 9.70 18.25 -10.64
N ALA A 711 8.65 17.56 -11.08
CA ALA A 711 7.44 18.20 -11.59
C ALA A 711 6.76 19.03 -10.49
N LEU A 712 6.58 18.49 -9.28
CA LEU A 712 6.02 19.24 -8.15
C LEU A 712 6.83 20.51 -7.83
N CYS A 713 8.16 20.41 -7.76
CA CYS A 713 9.04 21.55 -7.51
C CYS A 713 8.93 22.67 -8.55
N GLY A 714 8.73 22.33 -9.82
CA GLY A 714 8.66 23.31 -10.89
C GLY A 714 7.26 23.86 -11.15
N LEU A 715 6.23 23.04 -10.96
CA LEU A 715 4.82 23.43 -11.12
C LEU A 715 4.32 24.26 -9.93
N PHE A 716 4.73 23.89 -8.71
CA PHE A 716 4.28 24.52 -7.46
C PHE A 716 5.44 25.19 -6.71
N GLN A 717 6.07 26.19 -7.29
CA GLN A 717 7.40 26.66 -6.86
C GLN A 717 7.50 27.21 -5.43
N SER A 718 6.41 27.76 -4.88
CA SER A 718 6.36 28.35 -3.53
C SER A 718 5.17 27.90 -2.71
N ASP A 719 4.27 27.11 -3.29
CA ASP A 719 2.97 26.80 -2.72
C ASP A 719 3.07 26.05 -1.40
N VAL A 720 4.10 25.23 -1.18
CA VAL A 720 4.27 24.46 0.06
C VAL A 720 5.45 24.93 0.91
N LEU A 721 5.98 26.13 0.65
CA LEU A 721 7.08 26.68 1.44
C LEU A 721 6.71 26.69 2.93
N ASN A 722 7.55 26.06 3.75
CA ASN A 722 7.38 25.89 5.21
C ASN A 722 6.14 25.09 5.63
N HIS A 723 5.52 24.32 4.73
CA HIS A 723 4.42 23.41 5.07
C HIS A 723 4.95 21.99 5.31
N ALA A 724 4.29 21.25 6.19
CA ALA A 724 4.31 19.79 6.08
C ALA A 724 3.41 19.38 4.92
N VAL A 725 3.82 18.41 4.11
CA VAL A 725 3.00 17.87 3.03
C VAL A 725 2.49 16.50 3.42
N GLU A 726 1.19 16.26 3.25
CA GLU A 726 0.57 14.93 3.33
C GLU A 726 0.09 14.52 1.93
N PHE A 727 0.62 13.42 1.41
CA PHE A 727 0.23 12.87 0.13
C PHE A 727 -1.01 11.97 0.27
N SER A 728 -1.94 12.10 -0.66
CA SER A 728 -3.17 11.30 -0.73
C SER A 728 -3.52 10.93 -2.16
N GLY A 729 -4.31 9.88 -2.34
CA GLY A 729 -4.70 9.36 -3.65
C GLY A 729 -5.45 8.05 -3.49
N SER A 730 -6.03 7.54 -4.58
CA SER A 730 -6.69 6.23 -4.54
C SER A 730 -5.70 5.10 -4.22
N GLU A 731 -6.19 3.94 -3.78
CA GLU A 731 -5.32 2.78 -3.54
C GLU A 731 -4.53 2.40 -4.81
N GLU A 732 -5.14 2.46 -5.99
CA GLU A 732 -4.47 2.21 -7.26
C GLU A 732 -3.35 3.24 -7.55
N THR A 733 -3.65 4.52 -7.33
CA THR A 733 -2.68 5.62 -7.48
C THR A 733 -1.47 5.40 -6.56
N MET A 734 -1.71 5.13 -5.27
CA MET A 734 -0.63 4.93 -4.30
C MET A 734 0.13 3.63 -4.53
N ALA A 735 -0.55 2.57 -4.99
CA ALA A 735 0.09 1.31 -5.39
C ALA A 735 1.00 1.47 -6.62
N SER A 736 0.81 2.50 -7.44
CA SER A 736 1.68 2.81 -8.58
C SER A 736 2.99 3.50 -8.20
N ILE A 737 3.17 3.91 -6.93
CA ILE A 737 4.39 4.55 -6.42
C ILE A 737 5.08 3.61 -5.41
N PRO A 738 6.09 2.82 -5.83
CA PRO A 738 6.91 1.98 -4.96
C PRO A 738 7.56 2.75 -3.80
N ILE A 739 7.95 2.05 -2.73
CA ILE A 739 8.55 2.69 -1.55
C ILE A 739 9.82 3.47 -1.89
N ASP A 740 10.69 2.97 -2.77
CA ASP A 740 11.92 3.69 -3.16
C ASP A 740 11.61 5.01 -3.90
N ASP A 741 10.53 5.04 -4.68
CA ASP A 741 10.01 6.26 -5.31
C ASP A 741 9.40 7.21 -4.28
N ARG A 742 8.68 6.69 -3.27
CA ARG A 742 8.19 7.50 -2.14
C ARG A 742 9.35 8.12 -1.36
N ILE A 743 10.42 7.37 -1.12
CA ILE A 743 11.63 7.89 -0.47
C ILE A 743 12.24 9.01 -1.32
N SER A 744 12.30 8.84 -2.64
CA SER A 744 12.78 9.87 -3.56
C SER A 744 11.94 11.15 -3.50
N ILE A 745 10.61 11.01 -3.49
CA ILE A 745 9.66 12.13 -3.38
C ILE A 745 9.79 12.83 -2.02
N SER A 746 9.72 12.07 -0.92
CA SER A 746 9.83 12.61 0.44
C SER A 746 11.19 13.26 0.70
N ASN A 747 12.28 12.70 0.18
CA ASN A 747 13.64 13.27 0.27
C ASN A 747 13.66 14.68 -0.33
N MET A 748 13.19 14.83 -1.56
CA MET A 748 13.25 16.09 -2.30
C MET A 748 12.13 17.09 -1.96
N CYS A 749 11.22 16.76 -1.04
CA CYS A 749 10.32 17.75 -0.44
C CYS A 749 11.09 18.92 0.19
N THR A 750 12.30 18.67 0.68
CA THR A 750 13.21 19.71 1.18
C THR A 750 13.54 20.75 0.10
N GLU A 751 13.81 20.30 -1.14
CA GLU A 751 14.08 21.21 -2.26
C GLU A 751 12.82 21.90 -2.79
N TRP A 752 11.65 21.29 -2.60
CA TRP A 752 10.36 21.93 -2.85
C TRP A 752 10.05 23.06 -1.85
N GLY A 753 10.69 23.04 -0.68
CA GLY A 753 10.47 23.98 0.43
C GLY A 753 9.52 23.46 1.51
N ALA A 754 9.04 22.22 1.37
CA ALA A 754 8.27 21.54 2.39
C ALA A 754 9.17 21.00 3.51
N LEU A 755 8.64 20.96 4.74
CA LEU A 755 9.37 20.49 5.92
C LEU A 755 9.39 18.98 6.05
N THR A 756 8.44 18.33 5.38
CA THR A 756 8.27 16.88 5.33
C THR A 756 7.29 16.53 4.20
N GLY A 757 7.36 15.30 3.69
CA GLY A 757 6.46 14.77 2.66
C GLY A 757 5.95 13.39 3.07
N LEU A 758 4.80 13.35 3.75
CA LEU A 758 4.26 12.19 4.42
C LEU A 758 3.38 11.36 3.51
N PHE A 759 3.80 10.12 3.25
CA PHE A 759 2.98 9.12 2.58
C PHE A 759 2.10 8.37 3.59
N PRO A 760 0.93 7.86 3.15
CA PRO A 760 0.03 7.12 4.02
C PRO A 760 0.62 5.74 4.40
N VAL A 761 0.22 5.25 5.58
CA VAL A 761 0.50 3.87 6.01
C VAL A 761 -0.49 2.93 5.29
N ASP A 762 -0.08 2.47 4.12
CA ASP A 762 -0.92 1.72 3.17
C ASP A 762 -0.40 0.29 2.90
N LYS A 763 -1.04 -0.41 1.97
CA LYS A 763 -0.69 -1.79 1.61
C LYS A 763 0.65 -1.93 0.89
N THR A 764 1.12 -0.89 0.19
CA THR A 764 2.45 -0.89 -0.43
C THR A 764 3.53 -0.88 0.64
N LEU A 765 3.36 -0.03 1.66
CA LEU A 765 4.24 -0.03 2.83
C LEU A 765 4.16 -1.34 3.61
N GLU A 766 2.98 -1.95 3.73
CA GLU A 766 2.81 -3.22 4.44
C GLU A 766 3.68 -4.32 3.81
N ARG A 767 3.60 -4.43 2.48
CA ARG A 767 4.38 -5.42 1.72
C ARG A 767 5.88 -5.20 1.87
N TRP A 768 6.31 -3.94 1.83
CA TRP A 768 7.71 -3.59 2.01
C TRP A 768 8.20 -3.91 3.44
N LEU A 769 7.42 -3.59 4.48
CA LEU A 769 7.74 -3.94 5.85
C LEU A 769 7.79 -5.45 6.07
N ARG A 770 6.87 -6.23 5.48
CA ARG A 770 6.91 -7.71 5.53
C ARG A 770 8.13 -8.28 4.81
N TYR A 771 8.54 -7.67 3.69
CA TYR A 771 9.79 -8.03 3.03
C TYR A 771 10.98 -7.75 3.95
N LYS A 772 11.05 -6.57 4.58
CA LYS A 772 12.10 -6.22 5.55
C LYS A 772 12.10 -7.10 6.80
N ALA A 773 10.94 -7.53 7.29
CA ALA A 773 10.84 -8.51 8.38
C ALA A 773 11.43 -9.87 7.98
N THR A 774 11.19 -10.29 6.73
CA THR A 774 11.75 -11.54 6.19
C THR A 774 13.25 -11.41 5.97
N GLU A 775 13.72 -10.30 5.42
CA GLU A 775 15.15 -9.98 5.27
C GLU A 775 15.85 -10.00 6.63
N ALA A 776 15.34 -9.30 7.63
CA ALA A 776 15.92 -9.27 8.97
C ALA A 776 16.02 -10.67 9.61
N ALA A 777 15.05 -11.57 9.34
CA ALA A 777 15.09 -12.95 9.80
C ALA A 777 16.14 -13.83 9.08
N MET A 778 16.55 -13.45 7.86
CA MET A 778 17.58 -14.16 7.09
C MET A 778 19.01 -13.78 7.49
N PHE A 779 19.20 -12.62 8.12
CA PHE A 779 20.49 -12.08 8.55
C PHE A 779 20.50 -11.84 10.08
N PRO A 780 20.42 -12.91 10.89
CA PRO A 780 20.27 -12.81 12.35
C PRO A 780 21.47 -12.18 13.07
N GLU A 781 22.62 -12.08 12.41
CA GLU A 781 23.77 -11.31 12.87
C GLU A 781 23.51 -9.80 12.93
N ARG A 782 22.45 -9.31 12.27
CA ARG A 782 21.99 -7.94 12.36
C ARG A 782 21.01 -7.77 13.52
N ASN A 783 21.12 -6.66 14.23
CA ASN A 783 20.16 -6.28 15.28
C ASN A 783 18.83 -5.72 14.71
N THR A 784 18.66 -5.68 13.38
CA THR A 784 17.42 -5.23 12.73
C THR A 784 16.21 -6.08 13.12
N ILE A 785 16.41 -7.38 13.37
CA ILE A 785 15.34 -8.30 13.79
C ILE A 785 14.72 -7.91 15.13
N GLU A 786 15.47 -7.22 16.00
CA GLU A 786 14.94 -6.68 17.26
C GLU A 786 13.96 -5.53 17.00
N ARG A 787 14.08 -4.84 15.86
CA ARG A 787 13.25 -3.70 15.48
C ARG A 787 12.05 -4.14 14.66
N ILE A 788 12.17 -5.13 13.79
CA ILE A 788 11.07 -5.59 12.93
C ILE A 788 10.85 -7.12 12.94
N THR A 789 9.59 -7.51 13.09
CA THR A 789 9.09 -8.88 12.88
C THR A 789 7.73 -8.83 12.18
N HIS A 790 7.23 -9.97 11.68
CA HIS A 790 5.89 -10.00 11.07
C HIS A 790 4.79 -9.64 12.08
N GLU A 791 4.95 -10.01 13.34
CA GLU A 791 4.02 -9.68 14.43
C GLU A 791 3.95 -8.17 14.68
N LYS A 792 5.09 -7.47 14.70
CA LYS A 792 5.10 -6.00 14.82
C LYS A 792 4.45 -5.30 13.64
N VAL A 793 4.55 -5.90 12.44
CA VAL A 793 3.81 -5.42 11.27
C VAL A 793 2.31 -5.65 11.47
N ASP A 794 1.90 -6.81 11.96
CA ASP A 794 0.49 -7.10 12.25
C ASP A 794 -0.08 -6.13 13.33
N GLU A 795 0.69 -5.82 14.37
CA GLU A 795 0.35 -4.83 15.40
C GLU A 795 0.15 -3.43 14.82
N LEU A 796 1.05 -2.99 13.93
CA LEU A 796 0.94 -1.71 13.23
C LEU A 796 -0.33 -1.65 12.37
N TYR A 797 -0.64 -2.72 11.64
CA TYR A 797 -1.77 -2.75 10.71
C TYR A 797 -3.11 -3.11 11.38
N ALA A 798 -3.10 -3.52 12.65
CA ALA A 798 -4.31 -3.60 13.47
C ALA A 798 -4.88 -2.21 13.78
N ASN A 799 -4.03 -1.18 13.87
CA ASN A 799 -4.44 0.21 14.04
C ASN A 799 -3.45 1.18 13.37
N PRO A 800 -3.48 1.30 12.03
CA PRO A 800 -2.52 2.13 11.31
C PRO A 800 -2.75 3.61 11.61
N PRO A 801 -1.68 4.41 11.83
CA PRO A 801 -1.82 5.83 12.08
C PRO A 801 -2.36 6.54 10.84
N ARG A 802 -3.43 7.33 11.01
CA ARG A 802 -4.13 8.08 9.95
C ARG A 802 -4.57 9.43 10.47
N ALA A 803 -4.70 10.40 9.55
CA ALA A 803 -5.38 11.65 9.82
C ALA A 803 -6.84 11.37 10.22
N ASP A 804 -7.41 12.24 11.06
CA ASP A 804 -8.82 12.10 11.43
C ASP A 804 -9.73 12.41 10.23
N PRO A 805 -10.94 11.82 10.19
CA PRO A 805 -11.96 12.24 9.24
C PRO A 805 -12.20 13.76 9.36
N ASN A 806 -12.27 14.46 8.22
CA ASN A 806 -12.45 15.91 8.14
C ASN A 806 -11.32 16.73 8.80
N ALA A 807 -10.10 16.19 8.89
CA ALA A 807 -8.92 16.99 9.23
C ALA A 807 -8.80 18.20 8.31
N GLN A 808 -8.53 19.37 8.90
CA GLN A 808 -8.39 20.63 8.15
C GLN A 808 -6.95 20.78 7.66
N TYR A 809 -6.81 21.15 6.38
CA TYR A 809 -5.52 21.40 5.75
C TYR A 809 -5.42 22.87 5.36
N ALA A 810 -4.24 23.47 5.56
CA ALA A 810 -3.99 24.87 5.21
C ALA A 810 -4.09 25.13 3.69
N LYS A 811 -3.97 24.07 2.88
CA LYS A 811 -4.21 24.07 1.44
C LYS A 811 -4.34 22.66 0.89
N GLN A 812 -4.95 22.56 -0.28
CA GLN A 812 -5.02 21.33 -1.06
C GLN A 812 -4.53 21.60 -2.49
N LEU A 813 -3.68 20.71 -2.98
CA LEU A 813 -3.14 20.70 -4.34
C LEU A 813 -3.47 19.35 -4.98
N TYR A 814 -3.50 19.28 -6.31
CA TYR A 814 -3.57 18.02 -7.02
C TYR A 814 -2.61 17.97 -8.22
N ILE A 815 -2.20 16.75 -8.57
CA ILE A 815 -1.41 16.44 -9.76
C ILE A 815 -1.83 15.07 -10.31
N ASN A 816 -2.07 14.99 -11.62
CA ASN A 816 -2.41 13.75 -12.30
C ASN A 816 -1.14 13.02 -12.76
N LEU A 817 -0.79 11.94 -12.06
CA LEU A 817 0.41 11.14 -12.32
C LEU A 817 0.45 10.60 -13.75
N SER A 818 -0.70 10.26 -14.35
CA SER A 818 -0.75 9.72 -15.71
C SER A 818 -0.33 10.71 -16.79
N THR A 819 -0.28 12.01 -16.45
CA THR A 819 0.20 13.07 -17.35
C THR A 819 1.65 13.46 -17.08
N VAL A 820 2.29 12.89 -16.06
CA VAL A 820 3.71 13.10 -15.78
C VAL A 820 4.53 12.34 -16.83
N SER A 821 5.56 13.01 -17.36
CA SER A 821 6.56 12.45 -18.26
C SER A 821 7.91 12.38 -17.52
N PRO A 822 8.97 11.79 -18.08
CA PRO A 822 10.30 11.94 -17.51
C PRO A 822 10.69 13.42 -17.47
N TYR A 823 11.28 13.89 -16.38
CA TYR A 823 11.62 15.29 -16.14
C TYR A 823 13.11 15.48 -15.90
N VAL A 824 13.62 16.65 -16.33
CA VAL A 824 14.96 17.10 -16.02
C VAL A 824 14.88 18.44 -15.31
N SER A 825 15.59 18.56 -14.20
CA SER A 825 15.74 19.81 -13.48
C SER A 825 17.08 20.47 -13.78
N GLY A 826 17.09 21.75 -14.12
CA GLY A 826 18.29 22.56 -14.31
C GLY A 826 18.36 23.32 -15.64
N PRO A 827 19.49 24.00 -15.89
CA PRO A 827 20.71 23.91 -15.11
C PRO A 827 20.64 24.72 -13.80
N ASN A 828 21.38 24.26 -12.80
CA ASN A 828 21.74 24.99 -11.58
C ASN A 828 20.62 25.45 -10.64
N SER A 829 19.39 24.98 -10.83
CA SER A 829 18.26 25.21 -9.94
C SER A 829 17.26 24.06 -10.03
N VAL A 830 16.75 23.61 -8.88
CA VAL A 830 15.75 22.54 -8.82
C VAL A 830 14.41 22.99 -9.42
N LYS A 831 14.09 24.29 -9.28
CA LYS A 831 12.82 24.89 -9.74
C LYS A 831 12.73 25.07 -11.24
N ILE A 832 13.85 24.97 -11.96
CA ILE A 832 13.84 24.93 -13.42
C ILE A 832 13.55 23.48 -13.82
N SER A 833 12.29 23.10 -13.95
CA SER A 833 11.89 21.76 -14.38
C SER A 833 11.43 21.77 -15.84
N THR A 834 11.97 20.88 -16.66
CA THR A 834 11.56 20.75 -18.07
C THR A 834 11.28 19.28 -18.40
N PRO A 835 10.15 18.97 -19.07
CA PRO A 835 9.90 17.64 -19.61
C PRO A 835 11.06 17.18 -20.51
N LEU A 836 11.47 15.92 -20.37
CA LEU A 836 12.61 15.37 -21.10
C LEU A 836 12.39 15.41 -22.63
N ASN A 837 11.15 15.25 -23.09
CA ASN A 837 10.80 15.32 -24.51
C ASN A 837 11.04 16.71 -25.13
N GLU A 838 11.06 17.77 -24.34
CA GLU A 838 11.43 19.12 -24.79
C GLU A 838 12.94 19.36 -24.74
N LEU A 839 13.64 18.72 -23.79
CA LEU A 839 15.06 18.94 -23.55
C LEU A 839 15.96 18.05 -24.42
N ALA A 840 15.57 16.78 -24.63
CA ALA A 840 16.34 15.79 -25.39
C ALA A 840 16.65 16.23 -26.85
N PRO A 841 15.74 16.90 -27.60
CA PRO A 841 16.05 17.39 -28.95
C PRO A 841 17.19 18.42 -29.00
N LYS A 842 17.45 19.14 -27.89
CA LYS A 842 18.53 20.13 -27.81
C LYS A 842 19.92 19.50 -27.76
N LYS A 843 20.02 18.18 -27.50
CA LYS A 843 21.27 17.42 -27.42
C LYS A 843 22.34 18.12 -26.56
N ILE A 844 21.95 18.54 -25.36
CA ILE A 844 22.86 19.18 -24.41
C ILE A 844 23.94 18.17 -24.04
N LYS A 845 25.19 18.47 -24.39
CA LYS A 845 26.36 17.62 -24.11
C LYS A 845 26.47 17.37 -22.60
N VAL A 846 26.87 16.15 -22.23
CA VAL A 846 27.17 15.75 -20.85
C VAL A 846 28.65 15.39 -20.77
N ASP A 847 29.36 15.85 -19.74
CA ASP A 847 30.74 15.48 -19.45
C ASP A 847 30.81 14.49 -18.27
N LYS A 848 29.92 14.65 -17.27
CA LYS A 848 29.86 13.76 -16.10
C LYS A 848 28.42 13.36 -15.76
N ALA A 849 28.24 12.09 -15.41
CA ALA A 849 26.96 11.53 -15.00
C ALA A 849 27.10 10.87 -13.62
N TYR A 850 26.07 10.95 -12.78
CA TYR A 850 26.15 10.48 -11.39
C TYR A 850 24.90 9.73 -10.94
N ILE A 851 25.06 8.47 -10.54
CA ILE A 851 24.04 7.68 -9.83
C ILE A 851 24.57 7.43 -8.42
N VAL A 852 24.28 8.39 -7.55
CA VAL A 852 24.79 8.52 -6.18
C VAL A 852 23.70 9.20 -5.33
N SER A 853 23.97 9.44 -4.04
CA SER A 853 23.06 10.10 -3.08
C SER A 853 22.04 9.17 -2.42
N CYS A 854 21.49 9.63 -1.29
CA CYS A 854 20.34 9.03 -0.60
C CYS A 854 19.03 9.13 -1.38
N THR A 855 18.98 9.94 -2.44
CA THR A 855 17.76 10.16 -3.24
C THR A 855 17.49 8.98 -4.17
N ASN A 856 18.44 8.64 -5.04
CA ASN A 856 18.28 7.60 -6.06
C ASN A 856 19.60 6.85 -6.29
N SER A 857 19.87 5.84 -5.45
CA SER A 857 21.00 4.92 -5.62
C SER A 857 20.82 3.59 -4.88
N ARG A 858 19.57 3.15 -4.70
CA ARG A 858 19.23 1.83 -4.16
C ARG A 858 19.39 0.78 -5.25
N ALA A 859 19.29 -0.50 -4.89
CA ALA A 859 19.38 -1.60 -5.85
C ALA A 859 18.37 -1.46 -7.00
N SER A 860 17.16 -0.95 -6.72
CA SER A 860 16.14 -0.65 -7.73
C SER A 860 16.57 0.46 -8.71
N ASP A 861 17.15 1.55 -8.20
CA ASP A 861 17.69 2.67 -8.99
C ASP A 861 18.87 2.20 -9.88
N LEU A 862 19.79 1.41 -9.30
CA LEU A 862 20.93 0.83 -10.00
C LEU A 862 20.49 -0.18 -11.06
N ALA A 863 19.48 -0.99 -10.78
CA ALA A 863 18.88 -1.91 -11.74
C ALA A 863 18.24 -1.16 -12.90
N ALA A 864 17.55 -0.05 -12.63
CA ALA A 864 16.94 0.78 -13.65
C ALA A 864 18.00 1.41 -14.59
N ALA A 865 19.09 1.91 -14.02
CA ALA A 865 20.24 2.39 -14.79
C ALA A 865 20.93 1.27 -15.59
N ALA A 866 21.20 0.12 -14.97
CA ALA A 866 21.83 -1.04 -15.61
C ALA A 866 20.97 -1.57 -16.76
N LYS A 867 19.64 -1.53 -16.62
CA LYS A 867 18.69 -1.91 -17.66
C LYS A 867 18.87 -1.13 -18.95
N VAL A 868 19.24 0.15 -18.89
CA VAL A 868 19.54 0.97 -20.08
C VAL A 868 20.67 0.35 -20.91
N PHE A 869 21.78 -0.01 -20.25
CA PHE A 869 22.92 -0.65 -20.91
C PHE A 869 22.60 -2.09 -21.35
N LYS A 870 21.88 -2.87 -20.52
CA LYS A 870 21.46 -4.23 -20.83
C LYS A 870 20.51 -4.30 -22.03
N ASP A 871 19.59 -3.35 -22.16
CA ASP A 871 18.68 -3.29 -23.31
C ASP A 871 19.40 -2.85 -24.58
N ALA A 872 20.31 -1.87 -24.48
CA ALA A 872 21.19 -1.50 -25.59
C ALA A 872 22.10 -2.66 -26.02
N ALA A 873 22.52 -3.53 -25.10
CA ALA A 873 23.28 -4.74 -25.40
C ALA A 873 22.47 -5.76 -26.21
N LYS A 874 21.17 -5.92 -25.93
CA LYS A 874 20.29 -6.82 -26.70
C LYS A 874 20.23 -6.41 -28.17
N ALA A 875 20.22 -5.11 -28.45
CA ALA A 875 20.27 -4.58 -29.81
C ALA A 875 21.66 -4.75 -30.48
N ASN A 876 22.72 -4.93 -29.68
CA ASN A 876 24.13 -4.97 -30.11
C ASN A 876 24.80 -6.33 -29.86
N GLY A 877 24.13 -7.43 -30.23
CA GLY A 877 24.73 -8.77 -30.20
C GLY A 877 25.02 -9.30 -28.79
N GLY A 878 24.36 -8.77 -27.77
CA GLY A 878 24.45 -9.20 -26.37
C GLY A 878 25.60 -8.58 -25.57
N LYS A 879 26.42 -7.69 -26.16
CA LYS A 879 27.55 -7.07 -25.48
C LYS A 879 27.17 -5.72 -24.86
N ILE A 880 27.51 -5.51 -23.58
CA ILE A 880 27.32 -4.23 -22.91
C ILE A 880 28.07 -3.11 -23.66
N PRO A 881 27.37 -2.07 -24.15
CA PRO A 881 28.01 -0.94 -24.81
C PRO A 881 28.78 -0.10 -23.78
N LYS A 882 29.84 0.58 -24.24
CA LYS A 882 30.60 1.50 -23.41
C LYS A 882 29.91 2.86 -23.31
N ILE A 883 30.12 3.53 -22.19
CA ILE A 883 29.77 4.95 -22.00
C ILE A 883 30.40 5.78 -23.13
N ALA A 884 29.71 6.85 -23.55
CA ALA A 884 30.15 7.70 -24.65
C ALA A 884 31.54 8.31 -24.42
N ASP A 885 32.29 8.47 -25.50
CA ASP A 885 33.64 9.05 -25.46
C ASP A 885 33.63 10.45 -24.83
N GLY A 886 34.48 10.64 -23.82
CA GLY A 886 34.59 11.91 -23.08
C GLY A 886 33.62 12.05 -21.90
N VAL A 887 32.73 11.07 -21.66
CA VAL A 887 31.82 11.08 -20.51
C VAL A 887 32.32 10.19 -19.38
N LYS A 888 32.19 10.65 -18.13
CA LYS A 888 32.47 9.84 -16.93
C LYS A 888 31.18 9.60 -16.15
N LEU A 889 30.78 8.33 -16.02
CA LEU A 889 29.67 7.92 -15.15
C LEU A 889 30.22 7.46 -13.81
N TYR A 890 29.78 8.10 -12.71
CA TYR A 890 30.11 7.70 -11.35
C TYR A 890 28.92 7.00 -10.70
N ILE A 891 29.18 5.87 -10.03
CA ILE A 891 28.15 5.11 -9.29
C ILE A 891 28.57 4.89 -7.85
N ALA A 892 27.64 5.04 -6.91
CA ALA A 892 27.82 4.75 -5.48
C ALA A 892 26.50 4.25 -4.90
N ALA A 893 26.42 3.03 -4.40
CA ALA A 893 25.17 2.55 -3.81
C ALA A 893 24.78 3.34 -2.56
N ALA A 894 23.48 3.39 -2.25
CA ALA A 894 22.95 4.07 -1.08
C ALA A 894 23.42 3.44 0.24
N SER A 895 23.71 2.13 0.23
CA SER A 895 24.39 1.41 1.31
C SER A 895 25.20 0.24 0.75
N ALA A 896 26.09 -0.33 1.55
CA ALA A 896 26.83 -1.54 1.19
C ALA A 896 25.88 -2.72 0.88
N ARG A 897 24.72 -2.77 1.53
CA ARG A 897 23.72 -3.83 1.31
C ARG A 897 22.96 -3.63 0.00
N GLU A 898 22.64 -2.39 -0.35
CA GLU A 898 22.08 -2.06 -1.67
C GLU A 898 23.09 -2.36 -2.80
N GLN A 899 24.39 -2.17 -2.54
CA GLN A 899 25.45 -2.61 -3.47
C GLN A 899 25.45 -4.12 -3.63
N GLU A 900 25.49 -4.87 -2.53
CA GLU A 900 25.47 -6.33 -2.54
C GLU A 900 24.25 -6.87 -3.30
N ALA A 901 23.07 -6.30 -3.08
CA ALA A 901 21.86 -6.66 -3.81
C ALA A 901 21.96 -6.38 -5.33
N ALA A 902 22.60 -5.27 -5.73
CA ALA A 902 22.85 -4.95 -7.13
C ALA A 902 23.93 -5.86 -7.76
N GLU A 903 24.92 -6.29 -6.98
CA GLU A 903 25.94 -7.27 -7.39
C GLU A 903 25.34 -8.66 -7.58
N ASP A 904 24.51 -9.12 -6.65
CA ASP A 904 23.80 -10.40 -6.72
C ASP A 904 22.87 -10.47 -7.96
N ALA A 905 22.25 -9.35 -8.32
CA ALA A 905 21.41 -9.23 -9.52
C ALA A 905 22.22 -9.10 -10.83
N GLY A 906 23.54 -8.89 -10.74
CA GLY A 906 24.39 -8.61 -11.89
C GLY A 906 24.17 -7.23 -12.51
N ASP A 907 23.52 -6.31 -11.80
CA ASP A 907 23.28 -4.92 -12.23
C ASP A 907 24.54 -4.07 -12.03
N TRP A 908 25.22 -4.24 -10.90
CA TRP A 908 26.48 -3.56 -10.60
C TRP A 908 27.55 -3.85 -11.65
N GLN A 909 27.73 -5.14 -11.98
CA GLN A 909 28.72 -5.57 -12.97
C GLN A 909 28.39 -5.04 -14.37
N ALA A 910 27.11 -4.95 -14.75
CA ALA A 910 26.74 -4.39 -16.04
C ALA A 910 27.14 -2.90 -16.16
N LEU A 911 27.02 -2.13 -15.08
CA LEU A 911 27.45 -0.73 -15.04
C LEU A 911 28.99 -0.62 -15.12
N LEU A 912 29.71 -1.45 -14.36
CA LEU A 912 31.18 -1.51 -14.43
C LEU A 912 31.68 -1.94 -15.81
N GLU A 913 31.01 -2.92 -16.44
CA GLU A 913 31.28 -3.35 -17.81
C GLU A 913 31.02 -2.24 -18.83
N ALA A 914 30.05 -1.36 -18.59
CA ALA A 914 29.84 -0.16 -19.41
C ALA A 914 30.96 0.88 -19.24
N GLY A 915 31.74 0.79 -18.15
CA GLY A 915 32.89 1.65 -17.85
C GLY A 915 32.62 2.67 -16.74
N SER A 916 31.61 2.47 -15.90
CA SER A 916 31.34 3.36 -14.77
C SER A 916 32.49 3.32 -13.75
N ILE A 917 32.68 4.44 -13.05
CA ILE A 917 33.65 4.61 -11.98
C ILE A 917 32.93 4.41 -10.65
N GLU A 918 33.34 3.37 -9.92
CA GLU A 918 32.82 3.08 -8.59
C GLU A 918 33.33 4.09 -7.54
N LEU A 919 32.43 4.45 -6.64
CA LEU A 919 32.68 5.24 -5.44
C LEU A 919 32.13 4.48 -4.21
N PRO A 920 32.69 4.70 -3.01
CA PRO A 920 32.19 4.05 -1.80
C PRO A 920 30.75 4.48 -1.48
N ALA A 921 29.99 3.62 -0.80
CA ALA A 921 28.64 3.90 -0.32
C ALA A 921 28.61 5.07 0.68
N ALA A 922 28.46 6.29 0.14
CA ALA A 922 28.62 7.57 0.81
C ALA A 922 28.02 8.70 -0.04
N CYS A 923 27.91 9.91 0.51
CA CYS A 923 27.35 11.07 -0.19
C CYS A 923 28.18 11.50 -1.42
N GLY A 924 29.51 11.60 -1.27
CA GLY A 924 30.43 11.92 -2.36
C GLY A 924 30.09 13.21 -3.12
N PRO A 925 30.09 13.21 -4.47
CA PRO A 925 29.83 14.40 -5.29
C PRO A 925 28.51 15.13 -5.02
N CYS A 926 27.50 14.45 -4.44
CA CYS A 926 26.21 15.05 -4.08
C CYS A 926 26.37 16.28 -3.16
N ILE A 927 27.38 16.26 -2.29
CA ILE A 927 27.68 17.34 -1.34
C ILE A 927 28.90 18.19 -1.76
N GLY A 928 29.41 17.98 -2.98
CA GLY A 928 30.59 18.70 -3.48
C GLY A 928 31.91 18.20 -2.87
N MET A 929 31.99 16.94 -2.45
CA MET A 929 33.20 16.33 -1.90
C MET A 929 33.61 15.05 -2.66
N GLY A 930 34.87 14.65 -2.50
CA GLY A 930 35.41 13.42 -3.09
C GLY A 930 35.74 13.52 -4.58
N ALA A 931 35.93 12.37 -5.20
CA ALA A 931 36.29 12.25 -6.61
C ALA A 931 35.10 12.57 -7.54
N GLY A 932 35.38 13.21 -8.68
CA GLY A 932 34.39 13.42 -9.74
C GLY A 932 33.68 14.77 -9.70
N LEU A 933 34.17 15.77 -8.98
CA LEU A 933 33.62 17.13 -9.00
C LEU A 933 33.67 17.75 -10.41
N LEU A 934 32.70 18.60 -10.72
CA LEU A 934 32.62 19.34 -11.99
C LEU A 934 33.70 20.43 -12.06
N GLU A 935 34.32 20.57 -13.22
CA GLU A 935 35.33 21.58 -13.56
C GLU A 935 34.70 22.76 -14.31
N PRO A 936 35.39 23.92 -14.43
CA PRO A 936 34.85 25.06 -15.17
C PRO A 936 34.44 24.69 -16.61
N GLY A 937 33.21 25.01 -16.99
CA GLY A 937 32.67 24.75 -18.34
C GLY A 937 32.11 23.34 -18.58
N GLU A 938 32.22 22.42 -17.61
CA GLU A 938 31.63 21.08 -17.73
C GLU A 938 30.13 21.06 -17.46
N VAL A 939 29.44 20.07 -18.05
CA VAL A 939 28.04 19.78 -17.80
C VAL A 939 27.88 18.43 -17.08
N GLY A 940 27.21 18.46 -15.93
CA GLY A 940 26.87 17.29 -15.14
C GLY A 940 25.37 16.95 -15.18
N ILE A 941 25.03 15.65 -15.22
CA ILE A 941 23.66 15.17 -14.96
C ILE A 941 23.65 14.15 -13.81
N SER A 942 22.77 14.32 -12.82
CA SER A 942 22.83 13.55 -11.58
C SER A 942 21.46 13.03 -11.13
N ALA A 943 21.44 11.84 -10.53
CA ALA A 943 20.27 11.31 -9.82
C ALA A 943 20.10 11.89 -8.40
N SER A 944 21.04 12.73 -7.95
CA SER A 944 21.00 13.40 -6.64
C SER A 944 19.95 14.51 -6.56
N ASN A 945 19.82 15.17 -5.41
CA ASN A 945 18.73 16.10 -5.10
C ASN A 945 19.05 17.59 -5.34
N ARG A 946 20.31 18.01 -5.38
CA ARG A 946 20.69 19.44 -5.45
C ARG A 946 21.66 19.73 -6.59
N ASN A 947 21.35 20.78 -7.36
CA ASN A 947 22.19 21.27 -8.45
C ASN A 947 22.59 22.74 -8.32
N PHE A 948 22.46 23.41 -7.17
CA PHE A 948 22.82 24.84 -7.03
C PHE A 948 24.18 25.19 -7.64
N LYS A 949 24.34 26.43 -8.10
CA LYS A 949 25.60 26.90 -8.71
C LYS A 949 26.79 26.66 -7.75
N GLY A 950 27.76 25.84 -8.18
CA GLY A 950 28.92 25.46 -7.37
C GLY A 950 28.71 24.30 -6.39
N ARG A 951 27.52 23.68 -6.37
CA ARG A 951 27.20 22.56 -5.45
C ARG A 951 28.04 21.32 -5.73
N MET A 952 28.23 20.98 -7.00
CA MET A 952 28.92 19.75 -7.42
C MET A 952 30.36 19.99 -7.88
N GLY A 953 30.94 21.16 -7.60
CA GLY A 953 32.28 21.54 -8.05
C GLY A 953 32.37 23.02 -8.43
N SER A 954 32.87 23.30 -9.62
CA SER A 954 33.05 24.67 -10.13
C SER A 954 31.74 25.46 -10.20
N ARG A 955 31.83 26.76 -9.90
CA ARG A 955 30.72 27.71 -10.10
C ARG A 955 30.42 27.98 -11.58
N ASP A 956 31.36 27.68 -12.47
CA ASP A 956 31.23 27.86 -13.92
C ASP A 956 30.73 26.58 -14.63
N ALA A 957 30.36 25.54 -13.88
CA ALA A 957 29.75 24.33 -14.40
C ALA A 957 28.22 24.42 -14.44
N LEU A 958 27.60 23.56 -15.25
CA LEU A 958 26.14 23.40 -15.33
C LEU A 958 25.75 22.02 -14.78
N ALA A 959 24.89 21.98 -13.76
CA ALA A 959 24.41 20.74 -13.16
C ALA A 959 22.90 20.55 -13.42
N TYR A 960 22.53 19.36 -13.89
CA TYR A 960 21.16 18.91 -14.12
C TYR A 960 20.83 17.72 -13.22
N LEU A 961 19.55 17.58 -12.86
CA LEU A 961 19.04 16.43 -12.10
C LEU A 961 17.98 15.67 -12.90
N SER A 962 17.99 14.35 -12.84
CA SER A 962 16.94 13.52 -13.44
C SER A 962 16.92 12.11 -12.82
N SER A 963 16.06 11.22 -13.30
CA SER A 963 15.97 9.83 -12.84
C SER A 963 17.20 8.99 -13.24
N PRO A 964 17.50 7.89 -12.53
CA PRO A 964 18.64 7.01 -12.82
C PRO A 964 18.69 6.56 -14.29
N GLU A 965 17.55 6.24 -14.90
CA GLU A 965 17.44 5.80 -16.29
C GLU A 965 17.82 6.91 -17.27
N VAL A 966 17.39 8.15 -17.00
CA VAL A 966 17.74 9.31 -17.83
C VAL A 966 19.21 9.65 -17.68
N VAL A 967 19.77 9.56 -16.47
CA VAL A 967 21.21 9.75 -16.23
C VAL A 967 22.03 8.69 -16.98
N ALA A 968 21.63 7.42 -16.91
CA ALA A 968 22.29 6.32 -17.60
C ALA A 968 22.19 6.44 -19.12
N ALA A 969 21.01 6.77 -19.66
CA ALA A 969 20.80 7.02 -21.08
C ALA A 969 21.65 8.20 -21.57
N SER A 970 21.73 9.26 -20.78
CA SER A 970 22.56 10.42 -21.07
C SER A 970 24.05 10.09 -21.09
N ALA A 971 24.51 9.24 -20.17
CA ALA A 971 25.88 8.74 -20.15
C ALA A 971 26.21 7.85 -21.37
N LEU A 972 25.27 6.98 -21.75
CA LEU A 972 25.41 6.11 -22.93
C LEU A 972 25.49 6.91 -24.23
N ASN A 973 24.71 7.99 -24.36
CA ASN A 973 24.60 8.76 -25.60
C ASN A 973 25.54 9.98 -25.67
N GLY A 974 26.07 10.46 -24.54
CA GLY A 974 26.94 11.64 -24.46
C GLY A 974 26.22 12.99 -24.39
N PHE A 975 24.89 12.98 -24.35
CA PHE A 975 24.04 14.16 -24.24
C PHE A 975 22.73 13.79 -23.53
N ILE A 976 22.06 14.78 -22.94
CA ILE A 976 20.80 14.57 -22.20
C ILE A 976 19.77 13.86 -23.08
N SER A 977 19.37 12.65 -22.67
CA SER A 977 18.49 11.77 -23.43
C SER A 977 17.76 10.77 -22.53
N GLY A 978 16.69 10.16 -23.04
CA GLY A 978 15.85 9.21 -22.31
C GLY A 978 15.88 7.79 -22.88
N THR A 979 14.96 6.96 -22.38
CA THR A 979 14.74 5.59 -22.86
C THR A 979 13.42 5.50 -23.63
N ASP A 980 13.25 4.44 -24.43
CA ASP A 980 11.99 4.16 -25.14
C ASP A 980 10.89 3.61 -24.21
N ALA A 981 11.13 3.54 -22.88
CA ALA A 981 10.16 3.01 -21.93
C ALA A 981 8.92 3.91 -21.78
N TYR A 982 9.09 5.21 -22.00
CA TYR A 982 8.01 6.19 -22.03
C TYR A 982 7.74 6.65 -23.46
N THR A 983 6.49 6.56 -23.90
CA THR A 983 6.05 7.10 -25.18
C THR A 983 5.26 8.38 -24.92
N VAL A 984 5.74 9.49 -25.47
CA VAL A 984 5.05 10.78 -25.40
C VAL A 984 3.74 10.67 -26.19
N PRO A 985 2.57 10.93 -25.57
CA PRO A 985 1.30 11.00 -26.30
C PRO A 985 1.34 12.07 -27.40
N GLU A 986 0.71 11.81 -28.56
CA GLU A 986 0.66 12.78 -29.67
C GLU A 986 0.02 14.12 -29.27
N ASP A 987 -0.88 14.08 -28.27
CA ASP A 987 -1.62 15.21 -27.72
C ASP A 987 -1.10 15.69 -26.36
N TYR A 988 0.17 15.43 -26.03
CA TYR A 988 0.78 15.86 -24.78
C TYR A 988 0.71 17.39 -24.60
N LYS A 989 0.00 17.86 -23.58
CA LYS A 989 -0.20 19.29 -23.25
C LYS A 989 0.54 19.74 -21.98
N GLY A 990 1.38 18.88 -21.42
CA GLY A 990 1.98 19.07 -20.10
C GLY A 990 1.23 18.30 -19.01
N VAL A 991 1.69 18.50 -17.77
CA VAL A 991 1.14 17.83 -16.58
C VAL A 991 -0.14 18.52 -16.13
N GLU A 992 -1.21 17.77 -15.94
CA GLU A 992 -2.46 18.24 -15.36
C GLU A 992 -2.30 18.38 -13.84
N HIS A 993 -2.52 19.60 -13.34
CA HIS A 993 -2.29 19.97 -11.94
C HIS A 993 -3.13 21.20 -11.58
N GLY A 994 -3.33 21.45 -10.29
CA GLY A 994 -3.98 22.66 -9.81
C GLY A 994 -4.23 22.64 -8.30
N TYR A 995 -5.09 23.56 -7.84
CA TYR A 995 -5.54 23.63 -6.45
C TYR A 995 -6.77 22.75 -6.23
N GLY A 996 -6.98 22.27 -5.00
CA GLY A 996 -8.11 21.43 -4.61
C GLY A 996 -7.84 19.93 -4.70
N THR A 997 -8.89 19.15 -5.00
CA THR A 997 -8.86 17.68 -4.98
C THR A 997 -8.58 17.03 -6.34
N GLY A 998 -8.73 17.79 -7.44
CA GLY A 998 -8.66 17.24 -8.80
C GLY A 998 -9.94 16.54 -9.28
N ALA A 999 -11.04 16.65 -8.53
CA ALA A 999 -12.36 16.20 -8.98
C ALA A 999 -12.96 17.18 -10.03
N PRO A 1000 -13.82 16.72 -10.96
CA PRO A 1000 -14.45 17.58 -11.96
C PRO A 1000 -15.16 18.76 -11.32
N GLU A 1001 -14.89 19.97 -11.81
CA GLU A 1001 -15.46 21.20 -11.26
C GLU A 1001 -16.99 21.23 -11.42
N THR A 1002 -17.70 21.35 -10.31
CA THR A 1002 -19.12 21.71 -10.28
C THR A 1002 -19.23 23.17 -9.84
N THR A 1003 -20.33 23.85 -10.19
CA THR A 1003 -20.58 25.24 -9.77
C THR A 1003 -20.55 25.39 -8.24
N GLU A 1004 -20.91 24.34 -7.50
CA GLU A 1004 -20.82 24.26 -6.04
C GLU A 1004 -19.37 24.10 -5.55
N SER A 1005 -18.52 23.32 -6.25
CA SER A 1005 -17.11 23.15 -5.87
C SER A 1005 -16.27 24.40 -6.14
N GLN A 1006 -16.63 25.20 -7.14
CA GLN A 1006 -16.00 26.51 -7.39
C GLN A 1006 -16.32 27.52 -6.28
N LEU A 1007 -17.57 27.58 -5.83
CA LEU A 1007 -17.94 28.47 -4.72
C LEU A 1007 -17.28 28.02 -3.41
N GLY A 1008 -17.26 26.71 -3.13
CA GLY A 1008 -16.65 26.13 -1.94
C GLY A 1008 -15.13 26.33 -1.87
N SER A 1009 -14.42 26.13 -2.98
CA SER A 1009 -12.96 26.33 -3.02
C SER A 1009 -12.55 27.80 -2.91
N VAL A 1010 -13.31 28.73 -3.48
CA VAL A 1010 -13.07 30.18 -3.32
C VAL A 1010 -13.37 30.62 -1.88
N LEU A 1011 -14.44 30.09 -1.27
CA LEU A 1011 -14.77 30.36 0.13
C LEU A 1011 -13.71 29.77 1.08
N GLU A 1012 -13.28 28.52 0.90
CA GLU A 1012 -12.21 27.92 1.71
C GLU A 1012 -10.86 28.64 1.53
N GLN A 1013 -10.54 29.11 0.33
CA GLN A 1013 -9.33 29.91 0.10
C GLN A 1013 -9.43 31.30 0.74
N LEU A 1014 -10.59 31.96 0.67
CA LEU A 1014 -10.83 33.23 1.38
C LEU A 1014 -10.80 33.04 2.88
N GLU A 1015 -11.47 32.01 3.41
CA GLU A 1015 -11.47 31.66 4.83
C GLU A 1015 -10.07 31.29 5.30
N SER A 1016 -9.28 30.54 4.52
CA SER A 1016 -7.87 30.28 4.84
C SER A 1016 -7.03 31.56 4.82
N LEU A 1017 -7.30 32.52 3.93
CA LEU A 1017 -6.62 33.80 3.89
C LEU A 1017 -7.02 34.67 5.08
N ILE A 1018 -8.30 34.68 5.42
CA ILE A 1018 -8.88 35.35 6.58
C ILE A 1018 -8.31 34.72 7.85
N ASP A 1019 -8.35 33.41 8.04
CA ASP A 1019 -7.75 32.70 9.18
C ASP A 1019 -6.25 32.91 9.28
N ARG A 1020 -5.51 33.03 8.16
CA ARG A 1020 -4.07 33.40 8.22
C ARG A 1020 -3.87 34.84 8.65
N VAL A 1021 -4.69 35.75 8.13
CA VAL A 1021 -4.68 37.16 8.52
C VAL A 1021 -5.12 37.29 9.99
N GLU A 1022 -6.13 36.56 10.43
CA GLU A 1022 -6.71 36.53 11.77
C GLU A 1022 -5.88 35.70 12.76
N SER A 1023 -5.10 34.71 12.34
CA SER A 1023 -4.10 34.07 13.23
C SER A 1023 -2.81 34.88 13.31
N SER A 1024 -2.52 35.72 12.31
CA SER A 1024 -1.49 36.76 12.40
C SER A 1024 -1.96 38.05 13.10
N ALA A 1025 -3.28 38.28 13.19
CA ALA A 1025 -3.89 39.48 13.78
C ALA A 1025 -4.62 39.23 15.11
N GLY A 1026 -5.00 37.98 15.40
CA GLY A 1026 -5.83 37.53 16.51
C GLY A 1026 -5.01 36.85 17.59
N GLY A 1027 -4.20 37.66 18.27
CA GLY A 1027 -4.16 37.53 19.73
C GLY A 1027 -5.47 38.08 20.29
N ASP A 1028 -6.04 37.41 21.29
CA ASP A 1028 -7.26 37.79 22.01
C ASP A 1028 -7.56 39.30 22.02
N GLU A 1029 -8.70 39.72 21.45
CA GLU A 1029 -9.26 41.08 21.64
C GLU A 1029 -9.74 41.35 23.09
N SER A 1030 -9.29 40.56 24.07
CA SER A 1030 -9.54 40.80 25.49
C SER A 1030 -8.29 41.15 26.32
N ALA A 1031 -7.13 41.40 25.70
CA ALA A 1031 -5.96 41.93 26.41
C ALA A 1031 -5.37 43.17 25.73
N GLN A 1032 -5.77 44.36 26.20
CA GLN A 1032 -4.95 45.57 26.05
C GLN A 1032 -3.69 45.45 26.94
N GLY A 1033 -2.72 44.63 26.53
CA GLY A 1033 -1.40 44.51 27.15
C GLY A 1033 -0.35 44.25 26.09
N GLY A 1034 0.64 45.15 25.95
CA GLY A 1034 1.73 44.98 24.99
C GLY A 1034 2.55 43.71 25.25
N THR A 1035 3.30 43.26 24.23
CA THR A 1035 4.15 42.07 24.33
C THR A 1035 5.08 42.19 25.54
N GLN A 1036 4.97 41.25 26.50
CA GLN A 1036 5.85 41.24 27.66
C GLN A 1036 7.28 40.94 27.22
N ILE A 1037 8.18 41.92 27.36
CA ILE A 1037 9.61 41.75 27.08
C ILE A 1037 10.28 41.07 28.27
N LEU A 1038 10.87 39.89 28.04
CA LEU A 1038 11.62 39.18 29.07
C LEU A 1038 12.97 39.87 29.34
N SER A 1039 13.41 39.82 30.61
CA SER A 1039 14.70 40.38 31.03
C SER A 1039 15.85 39.79 30.20
N GLY A 1040 16.64 40.67 29.57
CA GLY A 1040 17.75 40.29 28.69
C GLY A 1040 17.43 40.22 27.19
N PHE A 1041 16.16 40.39 26.79
CA PHE A 1041 15.76 40.53 25.38
C PHE A 1041 15.76 42.01 24.94
N PRO A 1042 16.23 42.36 23.72
CA PRO A 1042 16.27 43.75 23.27
C PRO A 1042 14.87 44.35 23.05
N GLU A 1043 14.61 45.54 23.60
CA GLU A 1043 13.36 46.27 23.38
C GLU A 1043 13.26 46.87 21.96
N LYS A 1044 14.40 47.31 21.42
CA LYS A 1044 14.51 47.95 20.09
C LYS A 1044 15.78 47.54 19.37
N ILE A 1045 15.69 47.38 18.05
CA ILE A 1045 16.83 47.10 17.17
C ILE A 1045 16.77 48.07 16.00
N SER A 1046 17.88 48.74 15.70
CA SER A 1046 17.94 49.75 14.64
C SER A 1046 19.26 49.69 13.89
N GLY A 1047 19.23 49.97 12.58
CA GLY A 1047 20.42 50.01 11.73
C GLY A 1047 20.11 50.46 10.30
N GLU A 1048 21.17 50.66 9.51
CA GLU A 1048 21.06 50.96 8.07
C GLU A 1048 20.73 49.68 7.29
N ILE A 1049 19.84 49.78 6.30
CA ILE A 1049 19.46 48.67 5.43
C ILE A 1049 20.57 48.38 4.41
N VAL A 1050 21.13 47.18 4.49
CA VAL A 1050 21.93 46.55 3.44
C VAL A 1050 21.03 45.57 2.69
N PHE A 1051 20.69 45.91 1.44
CA PHE A 1051 19.78 45.13 0.62
C PHE A 1051 20.54 44.16 -0.30
N CYS A 1052 20.24 42.88 -0.19
CA CYS A 1052 20.70 41.79 -1.03
C CYS A 1052 19.52 41.27 -1.85
N ASP A 1053 19.34 41.77 -3.08
CA ASP A 1053 18.15 41.47 -3.88
C ASP A 1053 18.25 40.07 -4.54
N MET A 1054 17.95 39.04 -3.75
CA MET A 1054 17.86 37.67 -4.24
C MET A 1054 16.80 36.89 -3.47
N ASP A 1055 15.90 36.26 -4.23
CA ASP A 1055 15.00 35.22 -3.71
C ASP A 1055 15.75 33.88 -3.69
N ASN A 1056 15.42 33.03 -2.72
CA ASN A 1056 16.06 31.73 -2.51
C ASN A 1056 17.58 31.85 -2.29
N LEU A 1057 18.03 32.90 -1.60
CA LEU A 1057 19.42 33.02 -1.17
C LEU A 1057 19.73 31.90 -0.17
N ASP A 1058 20.43 30.87 -0.64
CA ASP A 1058 20.58 29.60 0.08
C ASP A 1058 21.71 29.63 1.13
N THR A 1059 21.77 28.61 1.99
CA THR A 1059 22.82 28.54 3.02
C THR A 1059 24.23 28.36 2.46
N ASP A 1060 24.42 27.90 1.21
CA ASP A 1060 25.72 27.88 0.53
C ASP A 1060 26.14 29.29 0.07
N ASN A 1061 25.19 30.16 -0.26
CA ASN A 1061 25.40 31.56 -0.58
C ASN A 1061 25.85 32.33 0.67
N ILE A 1062 25.23 32.07 1.82
CA ILE A 1062 25.56 32.67 3.12
C ILE A 1062 26.90 32.15 3.67
N TYR A 1063 27.11 30.83 3.64
CA TYR A 1063 28.31 30.17 4.15
C TYR A 1063 28.67 28.93 3.31
N ALA A 1064 29.79 29.02 2.58
CA ALA A 1064 30.14 28.02 1.58
C ALA A 1064 30.37 26.62 2.16
N GLY A 1065 29.83 25.59 1.50
CA GLY A 1065 29.95 24.18 1.89
C GLY A 1065 31.38 23.72 2.23
N LYS A 1066 32.40 24.20 1.50
CA LYS A 1066 33.83 23.89 1.72
C LYS A 1066 34.36 24.22 3.13
N TYR A 1067 33.69 25.11 3.88
CA TYR A 1067 34.08 25.48 5.24
C TYR A 1067 33.26 24.76 6.34
N THR A 1068 32.24 23.97 5.97
CA THR A 1068 31.24 23.41 6.91
C THR A 1068 31.81 22.47 7.97
N TYR A 1069 32.89 21.76 7.63
CA TYR A 1069 33.55 20.78 8.50
C TYR A 1069 34.92 21.24 8.99
N GLN A 1070 35.20 22.54 8.89
CA GLN A 1070 36.36 23.21 9.49
C GLN A 1070 35.91 23.87 10.80
N ASP A 1071 35.70 23.06 11.85
CA ASP A 1071 35.09 23.50 13.12
C ASP A 1071 36.01 24.43 13.97
N ASP A 1072 37.26 24.65 13.55
CA ASP A 1072 38.27 25.49 14.21
C ASP A 1072 38.39 26.92 13.61
N LEU A 1073 37.55 27.27 12.64
CA LEU A 1073 37.52 28.60 12.04
C LEU A 1073 37.24 29.70 13.08
N THR A 1074 38.09 30.73 13.11
CA THR A 1074 37.91 31.87 14.01
C THR A 1074 36.70 32.72 13.60
N LYS A 1075 36.13 33.49 14.55
CA LYS A 1075 35.02 34.40 14.26
C LYS A 1075 35.38 35.44 13.20
N GLU A 1076 36.62 35.92 13.21
CA GLU A 1076 37.13 36.89 12.23
C GLU A 1076 37.15 36.28 10.82
N THR A 1077 37.63 35.05 10.71
CA THR A 1077 37.66 34.33 9.42
C THR A 1077 36.24 34.03 8.94
N MET A 1078 35.35 33.62 9.85
CA MET A 1078 33.94 33.39 9.56
C MET A 1078 33.24 34.65 9.04
N ALA A 1079 33.53 35.82 9.62
CA ALA A 1079 33.02 37.10 9.16
C ALA A 1079 33.57 37.51 7.78
N GLN A 1080 34.80 37.10 7.43
CA GLN A 1080 35.41 37.40 6.12
C GLN A 1080 34.80 36.59 4.98
N VAL A 1081 34.43 35.33 5.24
CA VAL A 1081 33.84 34.43 4.25
C VAL A 1081 32.31 34.51 4.19
N CYS A 1082 31.69 35.26 5.10
CA CYS A 1082 30.24 35.47 5.12
C CYS A 1082 29.75 36.06 3.79
N MET A 1083 28.75 35.42 3.19
CA MET A 1083 28.14 35.77 1.89
C MET A 1083 29.11 35.73 0.69
N GLU A 1084 30.30 35.12 0.79
CA GLU A 1084 31.30 35.18 -0.30
C GLU A 1084 30.83 34.53 -1.61
N ASN A 1085 29.96 33.53 -1.51
CA ASN A 1085 29.39 32.83 -2.67
C ASN A 1085 28.30 33.67 -3.32
N TYR A 1086 27.57 34.48 -2.54
CA TYR A 1086 26.63 35.45 -3.06
C TYR A 1086 27.36 36.63 -3.72
N ASP A 1087 28.15 37.34 -2.91
CA ASP A 1087 28.85 38.55 -3.29
C ASP A 1087 30.20 38.65 -2.56
N PRO A 1088 31.34 38.45 -3.25
CA PRO A 1088 32.67 38.60 -2.66
C PRO A 1088 32.96 39.99 -2.07
N ALA A 1089 32.22 41.03 -2.50
CA ALA A 1089 32.34 42.38 -1.97
C ALA A 1089 31.55 42.58 -0.66
N PHE A 1090 30.65 41.67 -0.30
CA PHE A 1090 29.82 41.78 0.91
C PHE A 1090 30.65 42.02 2.18
N ARG A 1091 31.81 41.35 2.29
CA ARG A 1091 32.76 41.53 3.39
C ARG A 1091 33.21 42.98 3.62
N HIS A 1092 33.19 43.81 2.59
CA HIS A 1092 33.58 45.22 2.64
C HIS A 1092 32.38 46.17 2.66
N VAL A 1093 31.26 45.76 2.08
CA VAL A 1093 30.03 46.58 1.97
C VAL A 1093 29.23 46.59 3.28
N ALA A 1094 29.07 45.42 3.91
CA ALA A 1094 28.35 45.27 5.17
C ALA A 1094 29.23 45.67 6.37
N LYS A 1095 28.66 46.45 7.28
CA LYS A 1095 29.27 47.00 8.50
C LYS A 1095 28.56 46.45 9.75
N PRO A 1096 29.21 46.52 10.93
CA PRO A 1096 28.56 46.19 12.18
C PRO A 1096 27.28 47.01 12.41
N ASN A 1097 26.25 46.36 12.93
CA ASN A 1097 24.91 46.91 13.22
C ASN A 1097 24.04 47.24 12.00
N ASP A 1098 24.44 46.84 10.79
CA ASP A 1098 23.56 46.92 9.62
C ASP A 1098 22.39 45.93 9.71
N ILE A 1099 21.24 46.29 9.17
CA ILE A 1099 20.09 45.40 8.98
C ILE A 1099 20.20 44.77 7.61
N LEU A 1100 20.40 43.46 7.54
CA LEU A 1100 20.43 42.74 6.28
C LEU A 1100 19.00 42.54 5.79
N VAL A 1101 18.66 43.06 4.61
CA VAL A 1101 17.36 42.82 3.97
C VAL A 1101 17.56 41.96 2.73
N SER A 1102 16.78 40.89 2.56
CA SER A 1102 16.83 40.01 1.39
C SER A 1102 15.45 39.79 0.77
N GLY A 1103 15.40 39.12 -0.38
CA GLY A 1103 14.17 38.67 -1.05
C GLY A 1103 13.35 37.63 -0.26
N TYR A 1104 12.65 36.73 -0.94
CA TYR A 1104 11.84 35.67 -0.32
C TYR A 1104 12.65 34.39 -0.12
N ASN A 1105 12.24 33.56 0.84
CA ASN A 1105 12.84 32.25 1.13
C ASN A 1105 14.35 32.31 1.45
N PHE A 1106 14.76 33.27 2.28
CA PHE A 1106 16.15 33.45 2.71
C PHE A 1106 16.63 32.30 3.60
N GLY A 1107 17.85 31.82 3.37
CA GLY A 1107 18.45 30.73 4.13
C GLY A 1107 17.89 29.35 3.79
N CYS A 1108 17.34 29.15 2.58
CA CYS A 1108 16.88 27.84 2.15
C CYS A 1108 18.04 26.84 1.93
N GLY A 1109 17.74 25.55 1.86
CA GLY A 1109 18.72 24.51 1.57
C GLY A 1109 19.29 23.79 2.81
N SER A 1110 20.62 23.73 2.94
CA SER A 1110 21.30 22.88 3.94
C SER A 1110 21.11 23.38 5.37
N SER A 1111 21.07 22.45 6.34
CA SER A 1111 20.83 22.71 7.77
C SER A 1111 22.00 23.37 8.54
N ARG A 1112 22.98 23.95 7.84
CA ARG A 1112 24.22 24.48 8.42
C ARG A 1112 23.93 25.63 9.39
N GLU A 1113 24.29 25.42 10.65
CA GLU A 1113 24.19 26.47 11.68
C GLU A 1113 25.14 27.65 11.41
N GLN A 1114 26.23 27.39 10.69
CA GLN A 1114 27.24 28.39 10.36
C GLN A 1114 26.69 29.55 9.54
N ALA A 1115 25.61 29.35 8.79
CA ALA A 1115 24.95 30.44 8.07
C ALA A 1115 24.47 31.54 9.03
N ALA A 1116 23.88 31.16 10.17
CA ALA A 1116 23.45 32.11 11.19
C ALA A 1116 24.65 32.68 11.97
N THR A 1117 25.60 31.84 12.37
CA THR A 1117 26.76 32.32 13.15
C THR A 1117 27.69 33.20 12.34
N ALA A 1118 27.78 33.04 11.01
CA ALA A 1118 28.58 33.91 10.14
C ALA A 1118 27.99 35.32 10.06
N LEU A 1119 26.66 35.45 10.00
CA LEU A 1119 25.98 36.75 10.07
C LEU A 1119 26.19 37.42 11.43
N LEU A 1120 26.10 36.65 12.52
CA LEU A 1120 26.44 37.14 13.86
C LEU A 1120 27.92 37.54 13.98
N ALA A 1121 28.84 36.78 13.40
CA ALA A 1121 30.27 37.11 13.36
C ALA A 1121 30.53 38.39 12.56
N LYS A 1122 29.72 38.64 11.51
CA LYS A 1122 29.70 39.88 10.75
C LYS A 1122 29.01 41.04 11.49
N GLN A 1123 28.52 40.79 12.71
CA GLN A 1123 27.82 41.76 13.58
C GLN A 1123 26.55 42.30 12.95
N ILE A 1124 25.80 41.45 12.25
CA ILE A 1124 24.45 41.74 11.76
C ILE A 1124 23.45 41.37 12.87
N PRO A 1125 22.78 42.34 13.52
CA PRO A 1125 21.87 42.09 14.64
C PRO A 1125 20.49 41.57 14.20
N LEU A 1126 20.07 41.88 12.96
CA LEU A 1126 18.75 41.54 12.44
C LEU A 1126 18.84 41.25 10.94
N VAL A 1127 18.20 40.16 10.54
CA VAL A 1127 17.90 39.86 9.14
C VAL A 1127 16.42 40.09 8.90
N VAL A 1128 16.09 40.80 7.82
CA VAL A 1128 14.73 41.01 7.35
C VAL A 1128 14.57 40.37 5.97
N SER A 1129 13.47 39.70 5.75
CA SER A 1129 13.24 38.94 4.51
C SER A 1129 11.76 39.00 4.13
N GLY A 1130 11.43 38.71 2.88
CA GLY A 1130 10.03 38.49 2.49
C GLY A 1130 9.50 37.19 3.09
N SER A 1131 10.38 36.19 3.26
CA SER A 1131 10.13 34.97 4.04
C SER A 1131 11.45 34.25 4.34
N PHE A 1132 11.48 33.36 5.33
CA PHE A 1132 12.66 32.54 5.65
C PHE A 1132 12.45 31.05 5.38
N GLY A 1133 13.52 30.33 5.08
CA GLY A 1133 13.54 28.87 5.17
C GLY A 1133 13.51 28.44 6.64
N SER A 1134 12.57 27.55 7.01
CA SER A 1134 12.36 27.13 8.41
C SER A 1134 13.61 26.64 9.15
N ILE A 1135 14.50 25.91 8.46
CA ILE A 1135 15.73 25.38 9.07
C ILE A 1135 16.68 26.53 9.43
N PHE A 1136 16.76 27.56 8.57
CA PHE A 1136 17.51 28.77 8.86
C PHE A 1136 16.86 29.57 10.00
N SER A 1137 15.53 29.72 10.01
CA SER A 1137 14.82 30.37 11.12
C SER A 1137 15.12 29.67 12.46
N ARG A 1138 15.09 28.33 12.46
CA ARG A 1138 15.44 27.51 13.62
C ARG A 1138 16.90 27.69 14.05
N ASN A 1139 17.84 27.68 13.10
CA ASN A 1139 19.26 27.99 13.36
C ASN A 1139 19.44 29.40 13.93
N SER A 1140 18.69 30.37 13.43
CA SER A 1140 18.76 31.76 13.86
C SER A 1140 18.35 31.88 15.32
N ILE A 1141 17.18 31.33 15.69
CA ILE A 1141 16.71 31.25 17.09
C ILE A 1141 17.74 30.53 17.97
N ASN A 1142 18.22 29.36 17.53
CA ASN A 1142 19.14 28.54 18.31
C ASN A 1142 20.48 29.25 18.60
N ASN A 1143 20.90 30.17 17.73
CA ASN A 1143 22.13 30.94 17.89
C ASN A 1143 21.91 32.39 18.35
N GLY A 1144 20.67 32.82 18.57
CA GLY A 1144 20.33 34.18 18.98
C GLY A 1144 20.41 35.23 17.86
N LEU A 1145 20.38 34.82 16.58
CA LEU A 1145 20.19 35.72 15.45
C LEU A 1145 18.69 35.99 15.28
N LEU A 1146 18.33 37.27 15.18
CA LEU A 1146 16.94 37.69 14.98
C LEU A 1146 16.62 37.75 13.48
N GLY A 1147 15.45 37.21 13.14
CA GLY A 1147 14.87 37.22 11.81
C GLY A 1147 13.47 37.83 11.87
N LEU A 1148 13.12 38.66 10.87
CA LEU A 1148 11.81 39.29 10.78
C LEU A 1148 11.27 39.29 9.35
N GLU A 1149 10.03 38.84 9.16
CA GLU A 1149 9.39 38.82 7.83
C GLU A 1149 8.66 40.15 7.59
N VAL A 1150 9.07 40.90 6.56
CA VAL A 1150 8.45 42.19 6.17
C VAL A 1150 8.36 42.28 4.64
N PRO A 1151 7.40 41.56 4.00
CA PRO A 1151 7.27 41.53 2.53
C PRO A 1151 7.14 42.90 1.89
N ARG A 1152 6.37 43.82 2.51
CA ARG A 1152 6.17 45.18 2.02
C ARG A 1152 7.48 45.96 1.89
N LEU A 1153 8.42 45.77 2.81
CA LEU A 1153 9.74 46.40 2.73
C LEU A 1153 10.52 45.91 1.50
N VAL A 1154 10.50 44.61 1.25
CA VAL A 1154 11.19 44.00 0.10
C VAL A 1154 10.61 44.53 -1.21
N GLU A 1155 9.28 44.57 -1.33
CA GLU A 1155 8.59 45.12 -2.49
C GLU A 1155 8.91 46.61 -2.70
N ARG A 1156 8.92 47.40 -1.61
CA ARG A 1156 9.25 48.82 -1.65
C ARG A 1156 10.70 49.07 -2.07
N LEU A 1157 11.65 48.29 -1.54
CA LEU A 1157 13.06 48.38 -1.93
C LEU A 1157 13.27 48.04 -3.41
N ARG A 1158 12.61 47.00 -3.92
CA ARG A 1158 12.64 46.63 -5.35
C ARG A 1158 12.02 47.69 -6.25
N ALA A 1159 10.95 48.35 -5.80
CA ALA A 1159 10.31 49.43 -6.54
C ALA A 1159 11.20 50.67 -6.66
N VAL A 1160 11.97 51.00 -5.62
CA VAL A 1160 12.86 52.18 -5.60
C VAL A 1160 14.21 51.89 -6.27
N PHE A 1161 14.84 50.76 -5.95
CA PHE A 1161 16.16 50.37 -6.45
C PHE A 1161 16.04 49.38 -7.60
N THR A 1162 15.83 49.91 -8.81
CA THR A 1162 15.61 49.09 -10.02
C THR A 1162 16.89 48.56 -10.67
N ASP A 1163 18.05 49.11 -10.32
CA ASP A 1163 19.34 48.65 -10.84
C ASP A 1163 19.84 47.39 -10.09
N LYS A 1164 20.24 46.36 -10.87
CA LYS A 1164 20.67 45.07 -10.34
C LYS A 1164 22.10 45.12 -9.79
N VAL A 1165 22.22 45.52 -8.53
CA VAL A 1165 23.45 45.41 -7.73
C VAL A 1165 23.27 44.25 -6.76
N THR A 1166 24.31 43.42 -6.60
CA THR A 1166 24.27 42.26 -5.69
C THR A 1166 24.08 42.67 -4.23
N THR A 1167 24.95 43.50 -3.68
CA THR A 1167 24.80 44.03 -2.31
C THR A 1167 24.74 45.55 -2.34
N ARG A 1168 23.66 46.15 -1.83
CA ARG A 1168 23.44 47.60 -1.81
C ARG A 1168 23.35 48.14 -0.38
N ARG A 1169 24.11 49.19 -0.07
CA ARG A 1169 23.76 50.09 1.03
C ARG A 1169 22.72 51.09 0.54
N THR A 1170 21.55 51.10 1.16
CA THR A 1170 20.41 51.89 0.68
C THR A 1170 20.39 53.32 1.19
N GLY A 1171 21.11 53.61 2.28
CA GLY A 1171 20.96 54.83 3.07
C GLY A 1171 19.66 54.89 3.88
N TRP A 1172 18.79 53.87 3.78
CA TRP A 1172 17.56 53.78 4.56
C TRP A 1172 17.86 53.17 5.92
N THR A 1173 17.05 53.50 6.92
CA THR A 1173 17.16 52.88 8.25
C THR A 1173 15.88 52.14 8.60
N LEU A 1174 16.04 51.05 9.35
CA LEU A 1174 14.94 50.26 9.90
C LEU A 1174 15.09 50.23 11.41
N THR A 1175 14.00 50.45 12.12
CA THR A 1175 13.89 50.25 13.58
C THR A 1175 12.75 49.28 13.87
N TRP A 1176 13.05 48.15 14.49
CA TRP A 1176 12.05 47.23 15.03
C TRP A 1176 11.84 47.52 16.51
N ASP A 1177 10.64 47.98 16.85
CA ASP A 1177 10.15 48.16 18.22
C ASP A 1177 9.41 46.87 18.64
N VAL A 1178 10.12 46.01 19.39
CA VAL A 1178 9.62 44.67 19.74
C VAL A 1178 8.45 44.77 20.72
N ALA A 1179 8.54 45.70 21.68
CA ALA A 1179 7.50 45.88 22.69
C ALA A 1179 6.14 46.27 22.09
N ARG A 1180 6.17 47.03 20.98
CA ARG A 1180 4.97 47.41 20.22
C ARG A 1180 4.66 46.46 19.07
N SER A 1181 5.54 45.50 18.75
CA SER A 1181 5.49 44.67 17.54
C SER A 1181 5.32 45.52 16.26
N VAL A 1182 6.13 46.58 16.12
CA VAL A 1182 6.08 47.52 14.99
C VAL A 1182 7.46 47.71 14.38
N VAL A 1183 7.54 47.67 13.05
CA VAL A 1183 8.70 48.10 12.27
C VAL A 1183 8.48 49.51 11.76
N GLN A 1184 9.49 50.36 11.92
CA GLN A 1184 9.54 51.73 11.41
C GLN A 1184 10.66 51.81 10.36
N VAL A 1185 10.35 52.32 9.18
CA VAL A 1185 11.31 52.47 8.08
C VAL A 1185 11.42 53.94 7.71
N GLN A 1186 12.65 54.43 7.56
CA GLN A 1186 12.97 55.78 7.09
C GLN A 1186 13.73 55.70 5.76
N GLU A 1187 13.14 56.24 4.70
CA GLU A 1187 13.68 56.17 3.34
C GLU A 1187 14.74 57.26 3.08
N GLY A 1188 15.98 57.05 3.55
CA GLY A 1188 17.08 58.01 3.34
C GLY A 1188 16.88 59.35 4.05
N GLU A 1189 17.81 60.29 3.82
CA GLU A 1189 17.72 61.65 4.38
C GLU A 1189 16.58 62.43 3.74
N GLY A 1190 15.48 62.62 4.48
CA GLY A 1190 14.32 63.43 4.06
C GLY A 1190 13.27 62.71 3.22
N GLY A 1191 13.36 61.38 3.04
CA GLY A 1191 12.32 60.59 2.39
C GLY A 1191 11.17 60.18 3.32
N GLU A 1192 10.26 59.37 2.77
CA GLU A 1192 9.05 58.92 3.45
C GLU A 1192 9.38 58.08 4.70
N GLN A 1193 8.66 58.33 5.79
CA GLN A 1193 8.70 57.48 6.99
C GLN A 1193 7.38 56.73 7.09
N TRP A 1194 7.45 55.43 7.30
CA TRP A 1194 6.27 54.60 7.48
C TRP A 1194 6.48 53.51 8.52
N GLU A 1195 5.35 53.03 9.07
CA GLU A 1195 5.32 51.96 10.05
C GLU A 1195 4.50 50.77 9.52
N GLU A 1196 4.83 49.58 10.01
CA GLU A 1196 4.11 48.35 9.74
C GLU A 1196 4.06 47.50 11.01
N LYS A 1197 2.86 47.01 11.36
CA LYS A 1197 2.69 46.05 12.45
C LYS A 1197 3.19 44.69 11.99
N VAL A 1198 4.01 44.05 12.82
CA VAL A 1198 4.54 42.70 12.59
C VAL A 1198 4.04 41.74 13.66
N GLY A 1199 4.22 40.43 13.47
CA GLY A 1199 3.82 39.41 14.45
C GLY A 1199 4.56 39.54 15.78
N GLU A 1200 3.89 39.17 16.88
CA GLU A 1200 4.51 39.17 18.21
C GLU A 1200 5.60 38.09 18.32
N PHE A 1201 6.65 38.37 19.08
CA PHE A 1201 7.72 37.40 19.32
C PHE A 1201 7.40 36.53 20.54
N PRO A 1202 7.21 35.20 20.40
CA PRO A 1202 6.77 34.33 21.49
C PRO A 1202 7.70 34.35 22.71
N ALA A 1203 7.13 34.36 23.92
CA ALA A 1203 7.88 34.47 25.17
C ALA A 1203 8.91 33.34 25.39
N ASN A 1204 8.59 32.11 25.00
CA ASN A 1204 9.52 30.97 25.04
C ASN A 1204 10.76 31.18 24.14
N LEU A 1205 10.57 31.79 22.96
CA LEU A 1205 11.67 32.14 22.08
C LEU A 1205 12.46 33.34 22.60
N GLN A 1206 11.79 34.31 23.23
CA GLN A 1206 12.48 35.41 23.92
C GLN A 1206 13.42 34.88 25.01
N GLU A 1207 13.03 33.86 25.77
CA GLU A 1207 13.86 33.29 26.83
C GLU A 1207 15.14 32.66 26.26
N ILE A 1208 15.03 31.90 25.17
CA ILE A 1208 16.16 31.30 24.46
C ILE A 1208 17.13 32.39 23.98
N ILE A 1209 16.60 33.42 23.31
CA ILE A 1209 17.42 34.49 22.74
C ILE A 1209 18.01 35.41 23.82
N ALA A 1210 17.27 35.72 24.88
CA ALA A 1210 17.74 36.52 26.02
C ALA A 1210 18.93 35.86 26.74
N LYS A 1211 18.97 34.51 26.75
CA LYS A 1211 20.13 33.76 27.24
C LYS A 1211 21.27 33.69 26.23
N GLY A 1212 21.09 34.20 25.01
CA GLY A 1212 22.08 34.22 23.95
C GLY A 1212 22.11 32.94 23.10
N GLY A 1213 20.98 32.24 22.98
CA GLY A 1213 20.79 31.05 22.17
C GLY A 1213 20.42 29.79 22.97
N LEU A 1214 20.03 28.74 22.24
CA LEU A 1214 19.53 27.48 22.80
C LEU A 1214 20.56 26.79 23.70
N GLU A 1215 21.83 26.79 23.31
CA GLU A 1215 22.91 26.18 24.09
C GLU A 1215 23.01 26.75 25.51
N LYS A 1216 23.01 28.08 25.64
CA LYS A 1216 23.08 28.75 26.95
C LYS A 1216 21.81 28.56 27.76
N TRP A 1217 20.66 28.54 27.08
CA TRP A 1217 19.40 28.23 27.72
C TRP A 1217 19.38 26.81 28.29
N ILE A 1218 19.85 25.81 27.56
CA ILE A 1218 19.92 24.41 28.04
C ILE A 1218 20.86 24.29 29.23
N MET A 1219 22.05 24.91 29.19
CA MET A 1219 22.95 24.92 30.34
C MET A 1219 22.29 25.54 31.59
N ASP A 1220 21.53 26.62 31.43
CA ASP A 1220 20.78 27.26 32.52
C ASP A 1220 19.67 26.34 33.07
N GLN A 1221 19.00 25.55 32.22
CA GLN A 1221 18.01 24.56 32.67
C GLN A 1221 18.69 23.38 33.40
N MET A 1222 19.79 22.85 32.86
CA MET A 1222 20.53 21.75 33.49
C MET A 1222 21.10 22.13 34.86
N ALA A 1223 21.49 23.40 35.06
CA ALA A 1223 21.97 23.88 36.36
C ALA A 1223 20.86 23.99 37.43
N LYS A 1224 19.57 23.96 37.03
CA LYS A 1224 18.41 23.99 37.93
C LYS A 1224 17.95 22.59 38.35
N GLU A 1225 18.31 21.56 37.59
CA GLU A 1225 18.04 20.14 37.87
C GLU A 1225 19.12 19.52 38.77
#